data_AF-A0A914Y9Z7-F1
#
_entry.id   AF-A0A914Y9Z7-F1
#
_cell.length_a   1.000
_cell.length_b   1.000
_cell.length_c   1.000
_cell.angle_alpha   90.00
_cell.angle_beta   90.00
_cell.angle_gamma   90.00
#
_symmetry.space_group_name_H-M   'P 1'
#
loop_
_entity.id
_entity.type
_entity.pdbx_description
1 polymer ?
#
loop_
_entity_poly.entity_id
_entity_poly.type
_entity_poly.pdbx_seq_one_letter_code
_entity_poly.pdbx_strand_id
1 'polypeptide(L)'
;MVSKGLLPALDRICSEACAAALDGYQIIILSDRNVDKDMIPVASILALGAVHQCLIKQRLRMQVALVVESGEVKQVHDFCVLLGYGADAVCPYMVYETCYRLRNMGLISKDLSDDAIYEGYKAGIERGIFKVMAKMGISTLHSYKGAQIFEIVGLAQEVVDRCFTNSVSRLGGADFDILSQEAMRRHDMAFPTVNDVNDNYLYGDSRVLVSNGVYHWRAGGEKHINEPMNIAKLQAAGRLNDKKSYQEFSQASNMAQRLCTLRGQLEIKTNATLQIPLEEVESAAEIVKRFVTGAMSFGSISWETHTTLAIAMNKIGAKSNTGEGGEKPERYRTGQAKDNNIRSAIKQVASARFGVNSSYLANADELQIKMAQGAKPGEGGELPGHKVTKEIAATRKSTPGVGLISPPPHHDIYSIEDLAQLIYDLKCANPRARISVKLVSEAGVGIVAAGVAKGNADHITISGHDGGTGASSWTGIKHAGLPWELGVAETHQILTMNNLRSRIVLQADGQIRTGRDVMIAALLGADEFGMSTAPLIVLGCTMMRKCHLNTCPVGVATQDPVLRAKFTGKPEHVINYMFMVAEEVRYFLAKLGLRKLSDAVGRVDLLYANPSPINKKATLLEFGSILANASLMFPGVNTKGGSVKQLHEISAMEKEIINEDLKGFFDNPKKKTIGPKTY
;
A
#
# COMPACT_ATOMS: atom_id res chain seq x y z
N MET A 1 -4.53 25.26 -28.15
CA MET A 1 -3.98 25.35 -26.79
C MET A 1 -5.13 25.62 -25.85
N VAL A 2 -5.39 24.70 -24.93
CA VAL A 2 -6.60 24.64 -24.09
C VAL A 2 -6.36 25.35 -22.73
N SER A 3 -5.10 25.54 -22.34
CA SER A 3 -4.67 26.37 -21.19
C SER A 3 -5.04 27.85 -21.24
N LYS A 4 -5.53 28.39 -22.36
CA LYS A 4 -5.86 29.82 -22.51
C LYS A 4 -6.94 30.32 -21.55
N GLY A 5 -7.78 29.44 -20.98
CA GLY A 5 -8.79 29.83 -19.99
C GLY A 5 -8.34 29.66 -18.54
N LEU A 6 -7.76 28.50 -18.22
CA LEU A 6 -7.44 28.11 -16.83
C LEU A 6 -6.40 29.03 -16.18
N LEU A 7 -5.27 29.29 -16.86
CA LEU A 7 -4.21 30.11 -16.29
C LEU A 7 -4.68 31.57 -16.06
N PRO A 8 -5.31 32.26 -17.03
CA PRO A 8 -5.87 33.58 -16.79
C PRO A 8 -6.94 33.61 -15.69
N ALA A 9 -7.75 32.56 -15.57
CA ALA A 9 -8.70 32.45 -14.47
C ALA A 9 -7.99 32.37 -13.11
N LEU A 10 -6.91 31.58 -13.00
CA LEU A 10 -6.08 31.51 -11.79
C LEU A 10 -5.41 32.86 -11.47
N ASP A 11 -4.89 33.57 -12.48
CA ASP A 11 -4.29 34.90 -12.28
C ASP A 11 -5.33 35.93 -11.80
N ARG A 12 -6.53 35.88 -12.38
CA ARG A 12 -7.65 36.74 -11.99
C ARG A 12 -8.05 36.51 -10.53
N ILE A 13 -8.33 35.26 -10.14
CA ILE A 13 -8.75 34.96 -8.75
C ILE A 13 -7.65 35.30 -7.73
N CYS A 14 -6.38 35.11 -8.08
CA CYS A 14 -5.26 35.50 -7.22
C CYS A 14 -5.20 37.01 -7.03
N SER A 15 -5.39 37.78 -8.10
CA SER A 15 -5.37 39.25 -8.08
C SER A 15 -6.55 39.81 -7.29
N GLU A 16 -7.76 39.30 -7.53
CA GLU A 16 -8.98 39.67 -6.80
C GLU A 16 -8.85 39.35 -5.31
N ALA A 17 -8.28 38.20 -4.96
CA ALA A 17 -8.05 37.83 -3.56
C ALA A 17 -7.05 38.75 -2.85
N CYS A 18 -5.97 39.16 -3.54
CA CYS A 18 -5.00 40.11 -2.99
C CYS A 18 -5.61 41.50 -2.82
N ALA A 19 -6.39 41.96 -3.80
CA ALA A 19 -7.10 43.24 -3.71
C ALA A 19 -8.08 43.23 -2.53
N ALA A 20 -8.89 42.17 -2.39
CA ALA A 20 -9.81 42.03 -1.26
C ALA A 20 -9.07 42.04 0.10
N ALA A 21 -7.92 41.38 0.22
CA ALA A 21 -7.13 41.43 1.43
C ALA A 21 -6.63 42.86 1.74
N LEU A 22 -6.15 43.59 0.72
CA LEU A 22 -5.68 44.97 0.86
C LEU A 22 -6.81 45.95 1.21
N ASP A 23 -8.02 45.70 0.70
CA ASP A 23 -9.23 46.47 0.99
C ASP A 23 -9.81 46.18 2.39
N GLY A 24 -9.19 45.26 3.15
CA GLY A 24 -9.53 44.96 4.55
C GLY A 24 -10.61 43.89 4.73
N TYR A 25 -10.98 43.16 3.67
CA TYR A 25 -11.88 42.00 3.81
C TYR A 25 -11.21 40.88 4.59
N GLN A 26 -11.90 40.33 5.59
CA GLN A 26 -11.35 39.30 6.48
C GLN A 26 -11.66 37.86 6.03
N ILE A 27 -12.61 37.68 5.10
CA ILE A 27 -13.05 36.37 4.61
C ILE A 27 -13.17 36.43 3.10
N ILE A 28 -12.53 35.49 2.41
CA ILE A 28 -12.63 35.29 0.97
C ILE A 28 -13.29 33.93 0.73
N ILE A 29 -14.36 33.92 -0.06
CA ILE A 29 -15.07 32.69 -0.44
C ILE A 29 -14.72 32.35 -1.89
N LEU A 30 -14.04 31.23 -2.09
CA LEU A 30 -13.79 30.65 -3.40
C LEU A 30 -14.96 29.72 -3.73
N SER A 31 -15.76 30.06 -4.74
CA SER A 31 -17.00 29.35 -5.08
C SER A 31 -17.04 28.89 -6.54
N ASP A 32 -17.50 27.65 -6.77
CA ASP A 32 -17.74 27.07 -8.11
C ASP A 32 -19.23 27.07 -8.52
N ARG A 33 -20.11 27.74 -7.75
CA ARG A 33 -21.58 27.76 -7.98
C ARG A 33 -22.03 28.27 -9.34
N ASN A 34 -21.27 29.17 -9.96
CA ASN A 34 -21.62 29.80 -11.23
C ASN A 34 -21.21 28.95 -12.45
N VAL A 35 -21.09 27.63 -12.29
CA VAL A 35 -20.94 26.71 -13.42
C VAL A 35 -22.22 26.72 -14.25
N ASP A 36 -22.06 26.87 -15.56
CA ASP A 36 -23.15 26.78 -16.54
C ASP A 36 -22.63 26.20 -17.86
N LYS A 37 -23.44 26.22 -18.91
CA LYS A 37 -23.08 25.69 -20.24
C LYS A 37 -21.89 26.39 -20.91
N ASP A 38 -21.56 27.62 -20.51
CA ASP A 38 -20.52 28.47 -21.09
C ASP A 38 -19.30 28.61 -20.15
N MET A 39 -19.48 28.36 -18.85
CA MET A 39 -18.50 28.57 -17.79
C MET A 39 -18.07 27.25 -17.14
N ILE A 40 -16.80 26.87 -17.36
CA ILE A 40 -16.19 25.68 -16.76
C ILE A 40 -15.64 26.04 -15.38
N PRO A 41 -15.96 25.29 -14.31
CA PRO A 41 -15.43 25.56 -12.99
C PRO A 41 -13.95 25.19 -12.92
N VAL A 42 -13.15 26.07 -12.30
CA VAL A 42 -11.78 25.75 -11.89
C VAL A 42 -11.85 24.73 -10.75
N ALA A 43 -11.03 23.67 -10.80
CA ALA A 43 -10.95 22.72 -9.70
C ALA A 43 -10.63 23.45 -8.39
N SER A 44 -11.41 23.19 -7.34
CA SER A 44 -11.38 23.98 -6.10
C SER A 44 -10.03 23.91 -5.42
N ILE A 45 -9.33 22.77 -5.53
CA ILE A 45 -7.97 22.63 -5.02
C ILE A 45 -6.93 23.47 -5.78
N LEU A 46 -7.07 23.64 -7.10
CA LEU A 46 -6.18 24.50 -7.88
C LEU A 46 -6.43 25.98 -7.55
N ALA A 47 -7.70 26.38 -7.47
CA ALA A 47 -8.08 27.73 -7.10
C ALA A 47 -7.59 28.09 -5.69
N LEU A 48 -7.88 27.23 -4.71
CA LEU A 48 -7.43 27.38 -3.33
C LEU A 48 -5.91 27.44 -3.24
N GLY A 49 -5.21 26.46 -3.83
CA GLY A 49 -3.76 26.38 -3.78
C GLY A 49 -3.09 27.62 -4.37
N ALA A 50 -3.52 28.06 -5.55
CA ALA A 50 -2.99 29.26 -6.19
C ALA A 50 -3.22 30.53 -5.34
N VAL A 51 -4.44 30.73 -4.82
CA VAL A 51 -4.77 31.88 -3.96
C VAL A 51 -3.99 31.83 -2.66
N HIS A 52 -3.90 30.66 -2.02
CA HIS A 52 -3.15 30.45 -0.79
C HIS A 52 -1.68 30.82 -0.96
N GLN A 53 -1.02 30.30 -2.01
CA GLN A 53 0.38 30.60 -2.31
C GLN A 53 0.60 32.06 -2.70
N CYS A 54 -0.33 32.65 -3.47
CA CYS A 54 -0.25 34.06 -3.84
C CYS A 54 -0.31 34.97 -2.60
N LEU A 55 -1.27 34.74 -1.71
CA LEU A 55 -1.40 35.51 -0.47
C LEU A 55 -0.21 35.32 0.47
N ILE A 56 0.41 34.14 0.51
CA ILE A 56 1.65 33.91 1.27
C ILE A 56 2.78 34.77 0.68
N LYS A 57 2.99 34.72 -0.64
CA LYS A 57 4.04 35.48 -1.33
C LYS A 57 3.89 36.99 -1.14
N GLN A 58 2.64 37.48 -1.09
CA GLN A 58 2.33 38.89 -0.84
C GLN A 58 2.26 39.25 0.66
N ARG A 59 2.47 38.30 1.58
CA ARG A 59 2.36 38.49 3.05
C ARG A 59 0.96 38.92 3.52
N LEU A 60 -0.06 38.57 2.74
CA LEU A 60 -1.47 38.88 3.02
C LEU A 60 -2.22 37.70 3.64
N ARG A 61 -1.68 36.47 3.61
CA ARG A 61 -2.39 35.25 4.04
C ARG A 61 -2.92 35.31 5.48
N MET A 62 -2.22 35.98 6.39
CA MET A 62 -2.63 36.10 7.80
C MET A 62 -3.82 37.05 8.03
N GLN A 63 -4.16 37.88 7.04
CA GLN A 63 -5.21 38.90 7.17
C GLN A 63 -6.60 38.34 6.82
N VAL A 64 -6.65 37.21 6.10
CA VAL A 64 -7.87 36.68 5.50
C VAL A 64 -8.06 35.21 5.82
N ALA A 65 -9.31 34.80 6.05
CA ALA A 65 -9.72 33.41 6.03
C ALA A 65 -10.14 33.00 4.62
N LEU A 66 -9.77 31.80 4.18
CA LEU A 66 -10.14 31.22 2.89
C LEU A 66 -11.23 30.16 3.10
N VAL A 67 -12.43 30.42 2.59
CA VAL A 67 -13.53 29.46 2.61
C VAL A 67 -13.71 28.89 1.21
N VAL A 68 -13.79 27.56 1.10
CA VAL A 68 -14.06 26.89 -0.18
C VAL A 68 -15.50 26.43 -0.20
N GLU A 69 -16.31 27.00 -1.09
CA GLU A 69 -17.65 26.54 -1.39
C GLU A 69 -17.63 25.77 -2.70
N SER A 70 -17.86 24.45 -2.66
CA SER A 70 -17.66 23.63 -3.85
C SER A 70 -18.59 22.45 -4.00
N GLY A 71 -19.00 22.21 -5.24
CA GLY A 71 -19.76 21.03 -5.64
C GLY A 71 -18.93 19.76 -5.82
N GLU A 72 -17.59 19.84 -5.88
CA GLU A 72 -16.73 18.68 -6.13
C GLU A 72 -16.40 17.86 -4.87
N VAL A 73 -16.44 18.53 -3.72
CA VAL A 73 -16.02 18.02 -2.41
C VAL A 73 -17.09 17.11 -1.81
N LYS A 74 -16.75 15.85 -1.54
CA LYS A 74 -17.71 14.87 -1.00
C LYS A 74 -17.10 13.80 -0.11
N GLN A 75 -15.81 13.52 -0.23
CA GLN A 75 -15.12 12.46 0.51
C GLN A 75 -14.21 13.05 1.57
N VAL A 76 -13.92 12.29 2.62
CA VAL A 76 -12.98 12.66 3.69
C VAL A 76 -11.65 13.21 3.13
N HIS A 77 -11.11 12.58 2.09
CA HIS A 77 -9.86 13.01 1.49
C HIS A 77 -9.96 14.39 0.84
N ASP A 78 -11.07 14.71 0.16
CA ASP A 78 -11.29 16.02 -0.47
C ASP A 78 -11.17 17.15 0.59
N PHE A 79 -11.80 16.98 1.75
CA PHE A 79 -11.66 17.93 2.87
C PHE A 79 -10.23 17.99 3.39
N CYS A 80 -9.58 16.85 3.60
CA CYS A 80 -8.21 16.81 4.12
C CYS A 80 -7.24 17.53 3.18
N VAL A 81 -7.39 17.34 1.86
CA VAL A 81 -6.58 18.02 0.84
C VAL A 81 -6.82 19.53 0.92
N LEU A 82 -8.07 20.00 0.86
CA LEU A 82 -8.37 21.43 0.95
C LEU A 82 -7.84 22.06 2.24
N LEU A 83 -8.06 21.42 3.39
CA LEU A 83 -7.54 21.90 4.69
C LEU A 83 -6.00 21.94 4.69
N GLY A 84 -5.35 20.87 4.23
CA GLY A 84 -3.89 20.77 4.17
C GLY A 84 -3.23 21.75 3.21
N TYR A 85 -3.98 22.27 2.23
CA TYR A 85 -3.54 23.30 1.29
C TYR A 85 -4.12 24.70 1.59
N GLY A 86 -4.68 24.90 2.78
CA GLY A 86 -4.88 26.24 3.34
C GLY A 86 -6.32 26.73 3.42
N ALA A 87 -7.33 25.87 3.20
CA ALA A 87 -8.72 26.22 3.49
C ALA A 87 -8.95 26.37 5.00
N ASP A 88 -9.69 27.41 5.37
CA ASP A 88 -10.14 27.66 6.73
C ASP A 88 -11.49 27.01 7.04
N ALA A 89 -12.36 26.94 6.04
CA ALA A 89 -13.62 26.20 6.09
C ALA A 89 -13.99 25.67 4.70
N VAL A 90 -14.84 24.64 4.66
CA VAL A 90 -15.31 24.02 3.42
C VAL A 90 -16.82 23.83 3.47
N CYS A 91 -17.52 24.34 2.45
CA CYS A 91 -18.96 24.19 2.24
C CYS A 91 -19.21 23.24 1.05
N PRO A 92 -19.53 21.96 1.28
CA PRO A 92 -19.73 20.95 0.24
C PRO A 92 -21.18 20.98 -0.30
N TYR A 93 -21.62 22.12 -0.85
CA TYR A 93 -23.07 22.37 -1.05
C TYR A 93 -23.78 21.29 -1.89
N MET A 94 -23.14 20.72 -2.92
CA MET A 94 -23.75 19.67 -3.75
C MET A 94 -24.02 18.37 -2.98
N VAL A 95 -23.31 18.09 -1.89
CA VAL A 95 -23.61 16.93 -1.05
C VAL A 95 -24.97 17.11 -0.39
N TYR A 96 -25.25 18.29 0.16
CA TYR A 96 -26.52 18.59 0.81
C TYR A 96 -27.67 18.54 -0.20
N GLU A 97 -27.50 19.15 -1.38
CA GLU A 97 -28.47 19.05 -2.48
C GLU A 97 -28.72 17.59 -2.91
N THR A 98 -27.67 16.78 -2.97
CA THR A 98 -27.77 15.35 -3.30
C THR A 98 -28.52 14.59 -2.23
N CYS A 99 -28.21 14.80 -0.95
CA CYS A 99 -28.91 14.17 0.18
C CYS A 99 -30.40 14.52 0.19
N TYR A 100 -30.73 15.80 0.02
CA TYR A 100 -32.11 16.28 -0.10
C TYR A 100 -32.84 15.59 -1.25
N ARG A 101 -32.22 15.53 -2.44
CA ARG A 101 -32.79 14.86 -3.61
C ARG A 101 -33.02 13.36 -3.39
N LEU A 102 -32.04 12.65 -2.81
CA LEU A 102 -32.13 11.20 -2.53
C LEU A 102 -33.26 10.88 -1.54
N ARG A 103 -33.46 11.73 -0.53
CA ARG A 103 -34.58 11.61 0.41
C ARG A 103 -35.92 11.83 -0.29
N ASN A 104 -36.04 12.87 -1.11
CA ASN A 104 -37.26 13.13 -1.89
C ASN A 104 -37.57 12.04 -2.92
N MET A 105 -36.55 11.30 -3.39
CA MET A 105 -36.71 10.10 -4.22
C MET A 105 -37.10 8.85 -3.42
N GLY A 106 -37.13 8.91 -2.08
CA GLY A 106 -37.42 7.76 -1.21
C GLY A 106 -36.28 6.75 -1.08
N LEU A 107 -35.05 7.12 -1.46
CA LEU A 107 -33.86 6.25 -1.34
C LEU A 107 -33.20 6.34 0.05
N ILE A 108 -33.48 7.40 0.80
CA ILE A 108 -33.16 7.55 2.22
C ILE A 108 -34.46 7.45 3.00
N SER A 109 -34.42 6.88 4.22
CA SER A 109 -35.62 6.73 5.05
C SER A 109 -36.32 8.08 5.23
N LYS A 110 -37.65 8.07 5.06
CA LYS A 110 -38.51 9.25 5.24
C LYS A 110 -38.55 9.73 6.69
N ASP A 111 -38.22 8.85 7.64
CA ASP A 111 -38.20 9.13 9.07
C ASP A 111 -37.05 10.05 9.48
N LEU A 112 -36.05 10.24 8.61
CA LEU A 112 -34.94 11.16 8.84
C LEU A 112 -35.30 12.55 8.29
N SER A 113 -35.08 13.60 9.10
CA SER A 113 -35.10 14.99 8.62
C SER A 113 -33.83 15.31 7.83
N ASP A 114 -33.88 16.37 7.02
CA ASP A 114 -32.71 16.83 6.26
C ASP A 114 -31.54 17.19 7.19
N ASP A 115 -31.83 17.91 8.28
CA ASP A 115 -30.82 18.26 9.30
C ASP A 115 -30.16 17.03 9.92
N ALA A 116 -30.93 15.97 10.21
CA ALA A 116 -30.39 14.74 10.76
C ALA A 116 -29.44 14.04 9.77
N ILE A 117 -29.76 14.09 8.47
CA ILE A 117 -28.89 13.56 7.41
C ILE A 117 -27.61 14.39 7.30
N TYR A 118 -27.72 15.71 7.34
CA TYR A 118 -26.59 16.63 7.22
C TYR A 118 -25.62 16.52 8.40
N GLU A 119 -26.12 16.47 9.63
CA GLU A 119 -25.30 16.25 10.82
C GLU A 119 -24.67 14.84 10.81
N GLY A 120 -25.38 13.82 10.32
CA GLY A 120 -24.82 12.49 10.12
C GLY A 120 -23.65 12.47 9.13
N TYR A 121 -23.78 13.17 8.01
CA TYR A 121 -22.70 13.34 7.02
C TYR A 121 -21.51 14.06 7.63
N LYS A 122 -21.75 15.22 8.28
CA LYS A 122 -20.73 16.03 8.95
C LYS A 122 -19.96 15.23 10.00
N ALA A 123 -20.66 14.52 10.90
CA ALA A 123 -20.02 13.68 11.91
C ALA A 123 -19.15 12.56 11.28
N GLY A 124 -19.58 12.01 10.14
CA GLY A 124 -18.80 11.06 9.35
C GLY A 124 -17.51 11.66 8.79
N ILE A 125 -17.59 12.87 8.24
CA ILE A 125 -16.43 13.62 7.73
C ILE A 125 -15.48 14.02 8.86
N GLU A 126 -15.99 14.57 9.97
CA GLU A 126 -15.19 14.95 11.14
C GLU A 126 -14.38 13.76 11.68
N ARG A 127 -15.04 12.62 11.90
CA ARG A 127 -14.35 11.38 12.32
C ARG A 127 -13.30 10.93 11.30
N GLY A 128 -13.61 11.09 10.02
CA GLY A 128 -12.68 10.79 8.93
C GLY A 128 -11.44 11.69 8.94
N ILE A 129 -11.62 12.99 9.14
CA ILE A 129 -10.53 13.98 9.22
C ILE A 129 -9.63 13.65 10.41
N PHE A 130 -10.21 13.41 11.60
CA PHE A 130 -9.43 12.99 12.77
C PHE A 130 -8.62 11.72 12.50
N LYS A 131 -9.22 10.76 11.80
CA LYS A 131 -8.55 9.51 11.42
C LYS A 131 -7.38 9.76 10.46
N VAL A 132 -7.48 10.70 9.52
CA VAL A 132 -6.37 11.06 8.61
C VAL A 132 -5.26 11.80 9.36
N MET A 133 -5.59 12.78 10.20
CA MET A 133 -4.60 13.51 11.00
C MET A 133 -3.82 12.58 11.93
N ALA A 134 -4.52 11.64 12.57
CA ALA A 134 -3.93 10.67 13.49
C ALA A 134 -2.90 9.75 12.83
N LYS A 135 -2.95 9.55 11.50
CA LYS A 135 -1.95 8.74 10.76
C LYS A 135 -0.53 9.25 10.93
N MET A 136 -0.41 10.57 11.11
CA MET A 136 0.86 11.28 11.26
C MET A 136 1.05 11.81 12.69
N GLY A 137 0.24 11.34 13.65
CA GLY A 137 0.31 11.79 15.04
C GLY A 137 -0.17 13.23 15.28
N ILE A 138 -0.87 13.85 14.33
CA ILE A 138 -1.32 15.24 14.44
C ILE A 138 -2.64 15.30 15.22
N SER A 139 -2.66 16.05 16.32
CA SER A 139 -3.84 16.13 17.21
C SER A 139 -4.73 17.35 16.98
N THR A 140 -4.24 18.43 16.35
CA THR A 140 -5.01 19.67 16.18
C THR A 140 -5.19 20.02 14.71
N LEU A 141 -6.42 20.39 14.33
CA LEU A 141 -6.72 20.80 12.96
C LEU A 141 -5.93 22.06 12.58
N HIS A 142 -5.68 22.95 13.54
CA HIS A 142 -4.86 24.14 13.32
C HIS A 142 -3.46 23.80 12.81
N SER A 143 -2.81 22.78 13.38
CA SER A 143 -1.48 22.34 12.92
C SER A 143 -1.51 21.57 11.59
N TYR A 144 -2.65 20.95 11.26
CA TYR A 144 -2.81 20.22 10.00
C TYR A 144 -3.04 21.17 8.82
N LYS A 145 -3.73 22.30 9.06
CA LYS A 145 -4.05 23.28 8.03
C LYS A 145 -2.80 23.91 7.44
N GLY A 146 -2.68 23.89 6.11
CA GLY A 146 -1.52 24.42 5.39
C GLY A 146 -0.23 23.61 5.55
N ALA A 147 -0.23 22.50 6.30
CA ALA A 147 0.98 21.70 6.55
C ALA A 147 1.38 20.81 5.37
N GLN A 148 0.52 20.69 4.35
CA GLN A 148 0.79 19.94 3.11
C GLN A 148 1.27 18.49 3.37
N ILE A 149 0.59 17.76 4.26
CA ILE A 149 0.91 16.37 4.62
C ILE A 149 0.41 15.41 3.53
N PHE A 150 0.91 15.61 2.32
CA PHE A 150 0.56 14.90 1.11
C PHE A 150 1.79 14.74 0.21
N GLU A 151 1.76 13.74 -0.64
CA GLU A 151 2.72 13.61 -1.73
C GLU A 151 1.98 13.60 -3.07
N ILE A 152 2.51 14.37 -4.02
CA ILE A 152 1.92 14.55 -5.34
C ILE A 152 2.53 13.54 -6.31
N VAL A 153 1.69 12.69 -6.88
CA VAL A 153 2.06 11.73 -7.92
C VAL A 153 1.33 12.08 -9.21
N GLY A 154 2.09 12.47 -10.24
CA GLY A 154 1.52 12.70 -11.57
C GLY A 154 1.07 14.12 -11.88
N LEU A 155 1.58 15.15 -11.21
CA LEU A 155 1.42 16.55 -11.60
C LEU A 155 2.77 17.15 -12.02
N ALA A 156 2.76 17.98 -13.06
CA ALA A 156 3.95 18.68 -13.53
C ALA A 156 4.47 19.68 -12.49
N GLN A 157 5.78 19.93 -12.53
CA GLN A 157 6.43 20.86 -11.62
C GLN A 157 5.81 22.27 -11.67
N GLU A 158 5.41 22.75 -12.85
CA GLU A 158 4.74 24.05 -13.00
C GLU A 158 3.42 24.17 -12.21
N VAL A 159 2.66 23.08 -12.10
CA VAL A 159 1.41 23.03 -11.32
C VAL A 159 1.73 23.03 -9.83
N VAL A 160 2.74 22.26 -9.43
CA VAL A 160 3.21 22.21 -8.03
C VAL A 160 3.75 23.57 -7.59
N ASP A 161 4.61 24.21 -8.39
CA ASP A 161 5.20 25.51 -8.05
C ASP A 161 4.15 26.61 -7.94
N ARG A 162 3.10 26.55 -8.76
CA ARG A 162 2.04 27.55 -8.76
C ARG A 162 1.03 27.35 -7.64
N CYS A 163 0.58 26.13 -7.41
CA CYS A 163 -0.57 25.84 -6.55
C CYS A 163 -0.19 25.14 -5.22
N PHE A 164 0.90 24.38 -5.20
CA PHE A 164 1.25 23.44 -4.13
C PHE A 164 2.72 23.56 -3.72
N THR A 165 3.25 24.78 -3.69
CA THR A 165 4.67 25.05 -3.45
C THR A 165 5.16 24.34 -2.18
N ASN A 166 6.32 23.66 -2.28
CA ASN A 166 6.98 22.81 -1.27
C ASN A 166 6.40 21.40 -1.09
N SER A 167 5.34 21.02 -1.80
CA SER A 167 4.88 19.63 -1.81
C SER A 167 5.83 18.74 -2.59
N VAL A 168 6.08 17.53 -2.08
CA VAL A 168 6.92 16.55 -2.76
C VAL A 168 6.22 16.07 -4.04
N SER A 169 6.92 16.14 -5.18
CA SER A 169 6.51 15.51 -6.42
C SER A 169 7.71 14.98 -7.19
N ARG A 170 7.82 13.65 -7.30
CA ARG A 170 9.06 12.99 -7.78
C ARG A 170 9.03 12.62 -9.27
N LEU A 171 7.85 12.67 -9.89
CA LEU A 171 7.62 12.10 -11.22
C LEU A 171 7.16 13.09 -12.26
N GLY A 172 6.92 14.37 -11.93
CA GLY A 172 6.18 15.24 -12.83
C GLY A 172 4.83 14.64 -13.23
N GLY A 173 4.27 15.07 -14.38
CA GLY A 173 3.04 14.52 -14.92
C GLY A 173 2.14 15.56 -15.56
N ALA A 174 0.85 15.54 -15.23
CA ALA A 174 -0.16 16.41 -15.83
C ALA A 174 0.16 17.90 -15.61
N ASP A 175 0.25 18.62 -16.73
CA ASP A 175 0.41 20.08 -16.81
C ASP A 175 -0.95 20.80 -16.82
N PHE A 176 -0.95 22.15 -16.86
CA PHE A 176 -2.19 22.92 -16.91
C PHE A 176 -3.01 22.67 -18.18
N ASP A 177 -2.38 22.27 -19.28
CA ASP A 177 -3.06 21.91 -20.53
C ASP A 177 -3.86 20.60 -20.39
N ILE A 178 -3.31 19.59 -19.72
CA ILE A 178 -4.00 18.34 -19.41
C ILE A 178 -5.14 18.59 -18.43
N LEU A 179 -4.88 19.35 -17.36
CA LEU A 179 -5.89 19.62 -16.33
C LEU A 179 -7.09 20.38 -16.89
N SER A 180 -6.85 21.37 -17.75
CA SER A 180 -7.91 22.10 -18.45
C SER A 180 -8.72 21.19 -19.40
N GLN A 181 -8.06 20.29 -20.13
CA GLN A 181 -8.74 19.31 -21.00
C GLN A 181 -9.61 18.31 -20.20
N GLU A 182 -9.17 17.88 -19.01
CA GLU A 182 -9.97 16.99 -18.17
C GLU A 182 -11.19 17.72 -17.58
N ALA A 183 -11.02 18.99 -17.18
CA ALA A 183 -12.12 19.83 -16.73
C ALA A 183 -13.16 20.04 -17.85
N MET A 184 -12.70 20.34 -19.08
CA MET A 184 -13.56 20.42 -20.27
C MET A 184 -14.29 19.12 -20.53
N ARG A 185 -13.60 17.98 -20.58
CA ARG A 185 -14.24 16.68 -20.84
C ARG A 185 -15.36 16.38 -19.85
N ARG A 186 -15.14 16.67 -18.56
CA ARG A 186 -16.15 16.50 -17.51
C ARG A 186 -17.33 17.45 -17.71
N HIS A 187 -17.07 18.67 -18.14
CA HIS A 187 -18.08 19.68 -18.44
C HIS A 187 -18.90 19.32 -19.69
N ASP A 188 -18.26 18.91 -20.79
CA ASP A 188 -18.91 18.45 -22.03
C ASP A 188 -19.85 17.26 -21.79
N MET A 189 -19.48 16.37 -20.84
CA MET A 189 -20.35 15.26 -20.43
C MET A 189 -21.61 15.73 -19.69
N ALA A 190 -21.55 16.86 -18.98
CA ALA A 190 -22.68 17.45 -18.26
C ALA A 190 -23.51 18.39 -19.14
N PHE A 191 -22.87 19.08 -20.10
CA PHE A 191 -23.46 20.03 -21.03
C PHE A 191 -23.17 19.61 -22.48
N PRO A 192 -23.77 18.53 -22.99
CA PRO A 192 -23.50 18.06 -24.34
C PRO A 192 -24.00 19.07 -25.39
N THR A 193 -23.14 19.45 -26.33
CA THR A 193 -23.54 20.19 -27.54
C THR A 193 -24.27 19.25 -28.51
N VAL A 194 -25.60 19.28 -28.49
CA VAL A 194 -26.44 18.59 -29.50
C VAL A 194 -26.93 19.62 -30.51
N ASN A 195 -26.73 19.35 -31.81
CA ASN A 195 -27.18 20.21 -32.92
C ASN A 195 -28.61 19.90 -33.41
N ASP A 196 -29.20 18.78 -32.99
CA ASP A 196 -30.51 18.33 -33.49
C ASP A 196 -31.57 18.37 -32.38
N VAL A 197 -32.61 19.17 -32.60
CA VAL A 197 -33.67 19.50 -31.64
C VAL A 197 -34.76 18.42 -31.60
N ASN A 198 -34.67 17.42 -32.48
CA ASN A 198 -35.70 16.39 -32.68
C ASN A 198 -35.44 15.06 -31.97
N ASP A 199 -34.28 14.88 -31.34
CA ASP A 199 -34.10 13.75 -30.44
C ASP A 199 -34.68 14.10 -29.06
N ASN A 200 -35.68 13.34 -28.61
CA ASN A 200 -36.23 13.40 -27.25
C ASN A 200 -35.20 13.06 -26.15
N TYR A 201 -33.91 12.99 -26.49
CA TYR A 201 -32.80 13.01 -25.56
C TYR A 201 -32.51 14.46 -25.12
N LEU A 202 -33.35 14.94 -24.20
CA LEU A 202 -33.11 16.19 -23.48
C LEU A 202 -31.69 16.22 -22.89
N TYR A 203 -31.03 17.37 -23.03
CA TYR A 203 -29.91 17.86 -22.21
C TYR A 203 -29.67 17.05 -20.92
N GLY A 204 -28.48 16.45 -20.78
CA GLY A 204 -28.11 15.78 -19.53
C GLY A 204 -28.82 14.45 -19.25
N ASP A 205 -29.14 13.63 -20.26
CA ASP A 205 -29.46 12.21 -20.04
C ASP A 205 -28.23 11.38 -19.62
N SER A 206 -27.75 11.66 -18.43
CA SER A 206 -27.76 10.58 -17.46
C SER A 206 -28.80 10.95 -16.41
N ARG A 207 -30.06 10.53 -16.57
CA ARG A 207 -30.99 10.45 -15.42
C ARG A 207 -30.37 9.64 -14.25
N VAL A 208 -29.30 8.90 -14.53
CA VAL A 208 -28.52 8.09 -13.60
C VAL A 208 -27.02 8.32 -13.83
N LEU A 209 -26.29 8.76 -12.80
CA LEU A 209 -24.82 8.83 -12.84
C LEU A 209 -24.22 7.45 -13.17
N VAL A 210 -23.32 7.41 -14.15
CA VAL A 210 -22.62 6.17 -14.53
C VAL A 210 -21.63 5.77 -13.43
N SER A 211 -21.69 4.50 -13.01
CA SER A 211 -20.73 3.98 -12.05
C SER A 211 -19.39 3.71 -12.73
N ASN A 212 -18.41 4.58 -12.49
CA ASN A 212 -17.08 4.51 -13.12
C ASN A 212 -16.22 3.31 -12.66
N GLY A 213 -16.69 2.44 -11.77
CA GLY A 213 -15.94 1.24 -11.39
C GLY A 213 -14.68 1.47 -10.55
N VAL A 214 -14.51 2.62 -9.89
CA VAL A 214 -13.31 2.97 -9.11
C VAL A 214 -13.05 2.01 -7.94
N TYR A 215 -14.10 1.63 -7.19
CA TYR A 215 -13.97 0.78 -5.99
C TYR A 215 -14.10 -0.72 -6.29
N HIS A 216 -14.96 -1.05 -7.24
CA HIS A 216 -15.24 -2.40 -7.70
C HIS A 216 -15.16 -2.42 -9.21
N TRP A 217 -14.51 -3.44 -9.76
CA TRP A 217 -14.43 -3.62 -11.20
C TRP A 217 -15.84 -3.64 -11.82
N ARG A 218 -15.99 -2.92 -12.93
CA ARG A 218 -17.20 -2.89 -13.77
C ARG A 218 -16.77 -3.01 -15.22
N ALA A 219 -17.56 -3.73 -16.02
CA ALA A 219 -17.34 -3.77 -17.45
C ALA A 219 -17.45 -2.36 -18.04
N GLY A 220 -16.46 -1.93 -18.80
CA GLY A 220 -16.39 -0.57 -19.37
C GLY A 220 -15.99 0.54 -18.39
N GLY A 221 -15.75 0.23 -17.10
CA GLY A 221 -15.32 1.20 -16.11
C GLY A 221 -13.78 1.34 -16.01
N GLU A 222 -13.35 1.95 -14.90
CA GLU A 222 -11.95 2.10 -14.50
C GLU A 222 -11.20 0.76 -14.58
N LYS A 223 -9.94 0.80 -14.99
CA LYS A 223 -9.13 -0.40 -15.13
C LYS A 223 -8.63 -0.89 -13.78
N HIS A 224 -8.61 -2.21 -13.60
CA HIS A 224 -8.05 -2.86 -12.41
C HIS A 224 -7.01 -3.88 -12.83
N ILE A 225 -5.95 -4.04 -12.06
CA ILE A 225 -4.97 -5.12 -12.27
C ILE A 225 -5.64 -6.51 -12.11
N ASN A 226 -6.67 -6.58 -11.26
CA ASN A 226 -7.44 -7.80 -10.98
C ASN A 226 -8.75 -7.81 -11.78
N GLU A 227 -8.66 -8.11 -13.08
CA GLU A 227 -9.81 -8.30 -13.96
C GLU A 227 -10.29 -9.76 -13.99
N PRO A 228 -11.58 -10.02 -14.28
CA PRO A 228 -12.13 -11.38 -14.30
C PRO A 228 -11.36 -12.38 -15.17
N MET A 229 -10.91 -11.96 -16.36
CA MET A 229 -10.12 -12.82 -17.26
C MET A 229 -8.79 -13.24 -16.60
N ASN A 230 -8.07 -12.28 -16.02
CA ASN A 230 -6.80 -12.53 -15.35
C ASN A 230 -6.98 -13.47 -14.15
N ILE A 231 -8.07 -13.30 -13.40
CA ILE A 231 -8.42 -14.16 -12.26
C ILE A 231 -8.67 -15.60 -12.73
N ALA A 232 -9.47 -15.80 -13.78
CA ALA A 232 -9.79 -17.12 -14.30
C ALA A 232 -8.55 -17.84 -14.83
N LYS A 233 -7.70 -17.16 -15.60
CA LYS A 233 -6.45 -17.74 -16.14
C LYS A 233 -5.46 -18.10 -15.05
N LEU A 234 -5.30 -17.25 -14.03
CA LEU A 234 -4.45 -17.56 -12.88
C LEU A 234 -4.94 -18.77 -12.09
N GLN A 235 -6.27 -18.89 -11.88
CA GLN A 235 -6.87 -20.06 -11.24
C GLN A 235 -6.64 -21.34 -12.05
N ALA A 236 -6.83 -21.28 -13.38
CA ALA A 236 -6.58 -22.41 -14.27
C ALA A 236 -5.11 -22.83 -14.23
N ALA A 237 -4.18 -21.88 -14.32
CA ALA A 237 -2.74 -22.12 -14.24
C ALA A 237 -2.34 -22.87 -12.97
N GLY A 238 -2.75 -22.36 -11.81
CA GLY A 238 -2.42 -22.99 -10.52
C GLY A 238 -3.07 -24.36 -10.34
N ARG A 239 -4.38 -24.47 -10.63
CA ARG A 239 -5.15 -25.71 -10.39
C ARG A 239 -4.79 -26.85 -11.33
N LEU A 240 -4.58 -26.55 -12.61
CA LEU A 240 -4.31 -27.54 -13.66
C LEU A 240 -2.81 -27.74 -13.92
N ASN A 241 -1.94 -26.98 -13.24
CA ASN A 241 -0.52 -26.88 -13.54
C ASN A 241 -0.26 -26.52 -15.03
N ASP A 242 -1.13 -25.68 -15.61
CA ASP A 242 -1.10 -25.35 -17.03
C ASP A 242 -0.24 -24.10 -17.30
N LYS A 243 0.94 -24.34 -17.88
CA LYS A 243 1.89 -23.28 -18.27
C LYS A 243 1.31 -22.34 -19.32
N LYS A 244 0.43 -22.82 -20.21
CA LYS A 244 -0.19 -21.98 -21.24
C LYS A 244 -1.13 -20.96 -20.59
N SER A 245 -2.01 -21.40 -19.70
CA SER A 245 -2.86 -20.51 -18.90
C SER A 245 -2.05 -19.50 -18.10
N TYR A 246 -0.86 -19.88 -17.58
CA TYR A 246 0.03 -18.93 -16.91
C TYR A 246 0.58 -17.86 -17.86
N GLN A 247 1.01 -18.23 -19.07
CA GLN A 247 1.49 -17.27 -20.06
C GLN A 247 0.39 -16.30 -20.47
N GLU A 248 -0.82 -16.79 -20.72
CA GLU A 248 -2.00 -15.97 -21.01
C GLU A 248 -2.34 -15.03 -19.84
N PHE A 249 -2.25 -15.53 -18.60
CA PHE A 249 -2.39 -14.72 -17.38
C PHE A 249 -1.31 -13.64 -17.28
N SER A 250 -0.03 -13.99 -17.47
CA SER A 250 1.09 -13.05 -17.36
C SER A 250 0.95 -11.92 -18.38
N GLN A 251 0.67 -12.26 -19.65
CA GLN A 251 0.44 -11.27 -20.71
C GLN A 251 -0.72 -10.34 -20.37
N ALA A 252 -1.88 -10.88 -19.98
CA ALA A 252 -3.04 -10.07 -19.65
C ALA A 252 -2.86 -9.24 -18.36
N SER A 253 -2.10 -9.74 -17.38
CA SER A 253 -1.69 -9.01 -16.18
C SER A 253 -0.77 -7.84 -16.54
N ASN A 254 0.23 -8.07 -17.40
CA ASN A 254 1.16 -7.04 -17.84
C ASN A 254 0.43 -5.92 -18.62
N MET A 255 -0.52 -6.28 -19.49
CA MET A 255 -1.37 -5.29 -20.18
C MET A 255 -2.19 -4.46 -19.20
N ALA A 256 -2.81 -5.08 -18.20
CA ALA A 256 -3.57 -4.35 -17.17
C ALA A 256 -2.66 -3.41 -16.36
N GLN A 257 -1.45 -3.86 -16.02
CA GLN A 257 -0.45 -3.04 -15.31
C GLN A 257 -0.02 -1.81 -16.10
N ARG A 258 0.10 -1.89 -17.44
CA ARG A 258 0.36 -0.72 -18.31
C ARG A 258 -0.68 0.39 -18.18
N LEU A 259 -1.88 0.08 -17.69
CA LEU A 259 -2.95 1.06 -17.46
C LEU A 259 -3.07 1.50 -16.00
N CYS A 260 -2.49 0.75 -15.05
CA CYS A 260 -2.77 0.91 -13.62
C CYS A 260 -1.54 1.28 -12.77
N THR A 261 -0.30 1.11 -13.26
CA THR A 261 0.90 1.11 -12.41
C THR A 261 2.09 1.83 -13.04
N LEU A 262 3.06 2.23 -12.18
CA LEU A 262 4.34 2.80 -12.62
C LEU A 262 5.21 1.74 -13.31
N ARG A 263 5.32 0.51 -12.78
CA ARG A 263 6.04 -0.59 -13.46
C ARG A 263 5.45 -1.00 -14.81
N GLY A 264 4.19 -0.64 -15.06
CA GLY A 264 3.57 -0.75 -16.38
C GLY A 264 4.16 0.21 -17.41
N GLN A 265 4.81 1.30 -16.97
CA GLN A 265 5.48 2.26 -17.84
C GLN A 265 6.99 1.99 -17.96
N LEU A 266 7.51 0.95 -17.32
CA LEU A 266 8.92 0.54 -17.42
C LEU A 266 9.02 -0.68 -18.33
N GLU A 267 10.13 -0.85 -19.04
CA GLU A 267 10.45 -2.07 -19.79
C GLU A 267 11.85 -2.59 -19.47
N ILE A 268 12.00 -3.91 -19.59
CA ILE A 268 13.25 -4.62 -19.37
C ILE A 268 14.04 -4.62 -20.68
N LYS A 269 15.28 -4.12 -20.66
CA LYS A 269 16.18 -4.06 -21.82
C LYS A 269 16.74 -5.44 -22.15
N THR A 270 15.99 -6.23 -22.89
CA THR A 270 16.50 -7.50 -23.42
C THR A 270 17.36 -7.27 -24.66
N ASN A 271 18.45 -8.02 -24.81
CA ASN A 271 19.33 -7.97 -25.98
C ASN A 271 19.75 -9.38 -26.38
N ALA A 272 19.60 -9.72 -27.67
CA ALA A 272 19.99 -11.01 -28.21
C ALA A 272 21.48 -11.32 -28.04
N THR A 273 22.36 -10.31 -28.03
CA THR A 273 23.81 -10.52 -27.87
C THR A 273 24.24 -10.79 -26.43
N LEU A 274 23.41 -10.42 -25.44
CA LEU A 274 23.70 -10.67 -24.01
C LEU A 274 23.12 -12.00 -23.53
N GLN A 275 22.24 -12.63 -24.31
CA GLN A 275 21.48 -13.80 -23.87
C GLN A 275 22.40 -15.00 -23.58
N ILE A 276 22.13 -15.69 -22.47
CA ILE A 276 22.75 -16.97 -22.11
C ILE A 276 21.74 -18.13 -22.22
N PRO A 277 22.21 -19.38 -22.35
CA PRO A 277 21.36 -20.57 -22.23
C PRO A 277 20.61 -20.59 -20.89
N LEU A 278 19.37 -21.08 -20.90
CA LEU A 278 18.53 -21.12 -19.70
C LEU A 278 19.11 -22.06 -18.64
N GLU A 279 19.87 -23.07 -19.07
CA GLU A 279 20.55 -24.06 -18.24
C GLU A 279 21.67 -23.44 -17.38
N GLU A 280 22.22 -22.29 -17.78
CA GLU A 280 23.22 -21.56 -16.98
C GLU A 280 22.60 -20.70 -15.88
N VAL A 281 21.28 -20.45 -15.94
CA VAL A 281 20.55 -19.69 -14.93
C VAL A 281 20.23 -20.59 -13.74
N GLU A 282 20.35 -20.04 -12.53
CA GLU A 282 19.97 -20.73 -11.30
C GLU A 282 18.57 -21.37 -11.40
N SER A 283 18.40 -22.48 -10.70
CA SER A 283 17.17 -23.26 -10.79
C SER A 283 15.97 -22.50 -10.21
N ALA A 284 14.76 -22.82 -10.69
CA ALA A 284 13.54 -22.26 -10.14
C ALA A 284 13.39 -22.58 -8.65
N ALA A 285 13.91 -23.73 -8.20
CA ALA A 285 13.92 -24.15 -6.80
C ALA A 285 14.77 -23.23 -5.89
N GLU A 286 15.81 -22.57 -6.42
CA GLU A 286 16.55 -21.55 -5.67
C GLU A 286 15.83 -20.20 -5.68
N ILE A 287 15.23 -19.82 -6.81
CA ILE A 287 14.48 -18.56 -6.94
C ILE A 287 13.26 -18.53 -6.00
N VAL A 288 12.48 -19.61 -5.90
CA VAL A 288 11.27 -19.64 -5.05
C VAL A 288 11.57 -19.40 -3.57
N LYS A 289 12.80 -19.67 -3.09
CA LYS A 289 13.19 -19.39 -1.69
C LYS A 289 13.16 -17.89 -1.34
N ARG A 290 13.18 -17.02 -2.36
CA ARG A 290 13.05 -15.57 -2.25
C ARG A 290 11.58 -15.10 -2.28
N PHE A 291 10.63 -16.01 -2.50
CA PHE A 291 9.21 -15.68 -2.50
C PHE A 291 8.61 -15.84 -1.11
N VAL A 292 7.70 -14.92 -0.79
CA VAL A 292 7.02 -14.89 0.51
C VAL A 292 5.52 -14.74 0.27
N THR A 293 4.70 -15.60 0.87
CA THR A 293 3.26 -15.28 0.94
C THR A 293 3.05 -14.23 2.03
N GLY A 294 2.52 -13.06 1.67
CA GLY A 294 2.48 -11.92 2.57
C GLY A 294 1.64 -12.14 3.83
N ALA A 295 1.79 -11.22 4.79
CA ALA A 295 1.22 -11.28 6.13
C ALA A 295 -0.31 -11.16 6.13
N MET A 296 -1.01 -12.29 6.17
CA MET A 296 -2.48 -12.36 6.17
C MET A 296 -2.95 -13.10 7.42
N SER A 297 -3.70 -12.41 8.29
CA SER A 297 -4.03 -12.94 9.62
C SER A 297 -5.04 -14.09 9.58
N PHE A 298 -4.82 -15.10 10.43
CA PHE A 298 -5.89 -16.00 10.84
C PHE A 298 -7.01 -15.18 11.50
N GLY A 299 -8.21 -15.28 10.95
CA GLY A 299 -9.35 -14.39 11.24
C GLY A 299 -9.74 -13.57 10.03
N SER A 300 -8.78 -12.91 9.37
CA SER A 300 -9.04 -12.28 8.05
C SER A 300 -9.31 -13.35 7.00
N ILE A 301 -8.41 -14.33 6.91
CA ILE A 301 -8.57 -15.53 6.09
C ILE A 301 -8.92 -16.75 6.97
N SER A 302 -9.54 -17.74 6.33
CA SER A 302 -9.94 -19.00 6.97
C SER A 302 -8.72 -19.81 7.43
N TRP A 303 -8.95 -20.73 8.36
CA TRP A 303 -7.93 -21.67 8.81
C TRP A 303 -7.36 -22.49 7.64
N GLU A 304 -8.25 -22.96 6.78
CA GLU A 304 -7.94 -23.76 5.60
C GLU A 304 -7.01 -23.00 4.65
N THR A 305 -7.33 -21.74 4.35
CA THR A 305 -6.46 -20.89 3.50
C THR A 305 -5.10 -20.66 4.15
N HIS A 306 -5.08 -20.31 5.44
CA HIS A 306 -3.87 -19.94 6.15
C HIS A 306 -2.87 -21.10 6.26
N THR A 307 -3.37 -22.28 6.63
CA THR A 307 -2.56 -23.50 6.73
C THR A 307 -2.15 -24.04 5.36
N THR A 308 -3.00 -23.93 4.34
CA THR A 308 -2.67 -24.31 2.96
C THR A 308 -1.46 -23.52 2.43
N LEU A 309 -1.43 -22.20 2.67
CA LEU A 309 -0.28 -21.36 2.32
C LEU A 309 0.99 -21.80 3.05
N ALA A 310 0.91 -22.10 4.34
CA ALA A 310 2.06 -22.57 5.11
C ALA A 310 2.62 -23.89 4.58
N ILE A 311 1.76 -24.88 4.31
CA ILE A 311 2.20 -26.16 3.73
C ILE A 311 2.89 -25.92 2.38
N ALA A 312 2.26 -25.14 1.50
CA ALA A 312 2.80 -24.86 0.16
C ALA A 312 4.21 -24.25 0.22
N MET A 313 4.37 -23.19 1.01
CA MET A 313 5.64 -22.46 1.10
C MET A 313 6.73 -23.29 1.78
N ASN A 314 6.39 -24.02 2.85
CA ASN A 314 7.33 -24.91 3.54
C ASN A 314 7.85 -26.03 2.62
N LYS A 315 6.98 -26.63 1.78
CA LYS A 315 7.37 -27.68 0.83
C LYS A 315 8.43 -27.24 -0.16
N ILE A 316 8.41 -25.96 -0.56
CA ILE A 316 9.33 -25.40 -1.57
C ILE A 316 10.49 -24.59 -0.98
N GLY A 317 10.64 -24.59 0.35
CA GLY A 317 11.68 -23.83 1.05
C GLY A 317 11.49 -22.30 0.99
N ALA A 318 10.30 -21.85 0.61
CA ALA A 318 9.89 -20.46 0.65
C ALA A 318 9.25 -20.13 2.01
N LYS A 319 8.73 -18.92 2.19
CA LYS A 319 8.24 -18.47 3.50
C LYS A 319 6.78 -18.06 3.46
N SER A 320 6.01 -18.46 4.47
CA SER A 320 4.68 -17.92 4.76
C SER A 320 4.71 -17.10 6.04
N ASN A 321 3.75 -16.19 6.19
CA ASN A 321 3.69 -15.23 7.28
C ASN A 321 2.35 -15.32 8.04
N THR A 322 2.41 -15.32 9.38
CA THR A 322 1.21 -15.44 10.22
C THR A 322 0.20 -14.31 10.05
N GLY A 323 0.67 -13.12 9.67
CA GLY A 323 -0.07 -11.88 9.90
C GLY A 323 -0.27 -11.61 11.39
N GLU A 324 -1.13 -10.64 11.68
CA GLU A 324 -1.38 -10.08 13.02
C GLU A 324 -2.31 -10.94 13.89
N GLY A 325 -2.62 -12.18 13.48
CA GLY A 325 -3.68 -13.00 14.08
C GLY A 325 -3.21 -13.93 15.19
N GLY A 326 -1.91 -13.98 15.47
CA GLY A 326 -1.28 -15.05 16.25
C GLY A 326 -1.21 -16.37 15.48
N GLU A 327 -0.64 -17.38 16.12
CA GLU A 327 -0.57 -18.74 15.57
C GLU A 327 -0.70 -19.78 16.70
N LYS A 328 -1.57 -20.76 16.49
CA LYS A 328 -1.82 -21.79 17.51
C LYS A 328 -0.60 -22.70 17.73
N PRO A 329 -0.35 -23.15 18.98
CA PRO A 329 0.76 -24.06 19.31
C PRO A 329 0.81 -25.36 18.53
N GLU A 330 -0.34 -25.91 18.16
CA GLU A 330 -0.41 -27.14 17.36
C GLU A 330 0.32 -27.02 16.01
N ARG A 331 0.46 -25.81 15.47
CA ARG A 331 1.12 -25.58 14.17
C ARG A 331 2.63 -25.68 14.20
N TYR A 332 3.25 -25.53 15.37
CA TYR A 332 4.71 -25.65 15.55
C TYR A 332 5.07 -26.78 16.51
N ARG A 333 4.20 -27.79 16.61
CA ARG A 333 4.52 -29.03 17.32
C ARG A 333 5.66 -29.77 16.61
N THR A 334 6.58 -30.32 17.39
CA THR A 334 7.63 -31.23 16.91
C THR A 334 7.03 -32.51 16.33
N GLY A 335 7.69 -33.12 15.34
CA GLY A 335 7.27 -34.41 14.77
C GLY A 335 6.16 -34.33 13.71
N GLN A 336 5.83 -33.13 13.21
CA GLN A 336 4.98 -33.01 12.02
C GLN A 336 5.65 -33.65 10.82
N ALA A 337 4.87 -34.33 9.98
CA ALA A 337 5.36 -34.81 8.69
C ALA A 337 5.90 -33.63 7.88
N LYS A 338 7.09 -33.79 7.28
CA LYS A 338 7.75 -32.73 6.49
C LYS A 338 6.82 -32.17 5.41
N ASP A 339 6.04 -33.04 4.78
CA ASP A 339 5.10 -32.69 3.70
C ASP A 339 3.77 -32.08 4.18
N ASN A 340 3.55 -32.01 5.50
CA ASN A 340 2.35 -31.40 6.09
C ASN A 340 2.71 -30.43 7.22
N ASN A 341 3.88 -29.78 7.13
CA ASN A 341 4.28 -28.76 8.07
C ASN A 341 3.40 -27.51 7.89
N ILE A 342 2.50 -27.27 8.85
CA ILE A 342 1.56 -26.15 8.83
C ILE A 342 2.10 -24.91 9.57
N ARG A 343 3.34 -24.90 10.06
CA ARG A 343 3.95 -23.73 10.72
C ARG A 343 4.21 -22.60 9.74
N SER A 344 3.90 -21.36 10.09
CA SER A 344 4.39 -20.20 9.33
C SER A 344 5.86 -19.90 9.70
N ALA A 345 6.73 -19.77 8.70
CA ALA A 345 8.15 -19.45 8.92
C ALA A 345 8.35 -18.03 9.48
N ILE A 346 7.54 -17.08 9.02
CA ILE A 346 7.55 -15.69 9.48
C ILE A 346 6.41 -15.46 10.46
N LYS A 347 6.73 -14.87 11.60
CA LYS A 347 5.79 -14.52 12.66
C LYS A 347 5.77 -13.02 12.86
N GLN A 348 4.58 -12.43 12.79
CA GLN A 348 4.42 -10.98 12.85
C GLN A 348 4.19 -10.49 14.28
N VAL A 349 4.89 -9.43 14.65
CA VAL A 349 4.72 -8.65 15.87
C VAL A 349 4.11 -7.31 15.47
N ALA A 350 2.82 -7.12 15.74
CA ALA A 350 2.06 -5.91 15.40
C ALA A 350 1.55 -5.21 16.65
N SER A 351 1.02 -3.99 16.51
CA SER A 351 0.68 -3.07 17.61
C SER A 351 -0.10 -3.71 18.77
N ALA A 352 -1.14 -4.49 18.49
CA ALA A 352 -1.97 -5.13 19.51
C ALA A 352 -1.39 -6.41 20.14
N ARG A 353 -0.24 -6.90 19.65
CA ARG A 353 0.45 -8.12 20.14
C ARG A 353 -0.44 -9.38 20.21
N PHE A 354 -1.48 -9.47 19.37
CA PHE A 354 -2.39 -10.62 19.38
C PHE A 354 -1.64 -11.94 19.18
N GLY A 355 -1.77 -12.84 20.15
CA GLY A 355 -1.15 -14.16 20.12
C GLY A 355 0.38 -14.18 20.22
N VAL A 356 1.02 -13.04 20.50
CA VAL A 356 2.47 -12.95 20.71
C VAL A 356 2.81 -13.42 22.13
N ASN A 357 3.59 -14.49 22.23
CA ASN A 357 4.08 -15.07 23.49
C ASN A 357 5.44 -15.75 23.24
N SER A 358 6.15 -16.15 24.30
CA SER A 358 7.51 -16.72 24.18
C SER A 358 7.56 -17.96 23.27
N SER A 359 6.56 -18.85 23.35
CA SER A 359 6.49 -20.04 22.49
C SER A 359 6.27 -19.68 21.02
N TYR A 360 5.41 -18.69 20.75
CA TYR A 360 5.22 -18.14 19.41
C TYR A 360 6.54 -17.57 18.88
N LEU A 361 7.21 -16.68 19.62
CA LEU A 361 8.45 -16.02 19.18
C LEU A 361 9.60 -17.02 18.92
N ALA A 362 9.78 -18.00 19.82
CA ALA A 362 10.84 -19.01 19.73
C ALA A 362 10.71 -19.95 18.51
N ASN A 363 9.50 -20.06 17.93
CA ASN A 363 9.20 -20.95 16.81
C ASN A 363 9.17 -20.23 15.45
N ALA A 364 9.85 -19.10 15.31
CA ALA A 364 9.99 -18.35 14.06
C ALA A 364 11.37 -18.54 13.41
N ASP A 365 11.42 -18.46 12.08
CA ASP A 365 12.67 -18.26 11.34
C ASP A 365 12.91 -16.75 11.09
N GLU A 366 11.81 -15.98 11.06
CA GLU A 366 11.81 -14.53 10.99
C GLU A 366 10.73 -13.95 11.89
N LEU A 367 11.08 -12.89 12.62
CA LEU A 367 10.14 -12.07 13.36
C LEU A 367 9.96 -10.75 12.63
N GLN A 368 8.74 -10.46 12.20
CA GLN A 368 8.42 -9.25 11.45
C GLN A 368 7.69 -8.22 12.32
N ILE A 369 8.36 -7.12 12.64
CA ILE A 369 7.73 -5.93 13.23
C ILE A 369 6.91 -5.24 12.13
N LYS A 370 5.59 -5.15 12.34
CA LYS A 370 4.67 -4.52 11.39
C LYS A 370 4.42 -3.07 11.77
N MET A 371 5.24 -2.15 11.26
CA MET A 371 4.98 -0.71 11.42
C MET A 371 3.73 -0.29 10.66
N ALA A 372 3.58 -0.76 9.41
CA ALA A 372 2.43 -0.39 8.58
C ALA A 372 2.10 -1.45 7.50
N GLN A 373 0.99 -1.23 6.80
CA GLN A 373 0.62 -1.98 5.59
C GLN A 373 0.08 -1.03 4.53
N GLY A 374 0.33 -1.32 3.25
CA GLY A 374 0.00 -0.41 2.14
C GLY A 374 -1.48 -0.04 2.00
N ALA A 375 -2.40 -0.94 2.35
CA ALA A 375 -3.84 -0.68 2.26
C ALA A 375 -4.40 0.31 3.29
N LYS A 376 -3.62 0.59 4.34
CA LYS A 376 -3.97 1.52 5.43
C LYS A 376 -2.75 1.90 6.27
N PRO A 377 -1.81 2.67 5.71
CA PRO A 377 -0.70 3.23 6.46
C PRO A 377 -1.23 4.20 7.52
N GLY A 378 -0.55 4.26 8.67
CA GLY A 378 -0.94 5.07 9.83
C GLY A 378 -2.18 4.56 10.58
N GLU A 379 -2.63 3.33 10.33
CA GLU A 379 -3.79 2.72 10.99
C GLU A 379 -3.47 1.29 11.47
N GLY A 380 -4.21 0.83 12.50
CA GLY A 380 -4.10 -0.53 13.02
C GLY A 380 -4.84 -1.59 12.20
N GLY A 381 -4.54 -2.86 12.50
CA GLY A 381 -5.29 -4.01 12.00
C GLY A 381 -6.77 -3.95 12.42
N GLU A 382 -7.68 -4.41 11.55
CA GLU A 382 -9.12 -4.42 11.81
C GLU A 382 -9.65 -5.84 11.56
N LEU A 383 -10.39 -6.38 12.53
CA LEU A 383 -11.16 -7.62 12.37
C LEU A 383 -12.59 -7.40 12.90
N PRO A 384 -13.61 -7.43 12.02
CA PRO A 384 -15.00 -7.29 12.45
C PRO A 384 -15.42 -8.35 13.47
N GLY A 385 -16.24 -7.97 14.45
CA GLY A 385 -16.61 -8.82 15.59
C GLY A 385 -17.27 -10.13 15.19
N HIS A 386 -18.08 -10.13 14.14
CA HIS A 386 -18.71 -11.34 13.59
C HIS A 386 -17.73 -12.32 12.92
N LYS A 387 -16.45 -11.95 12.78
CA LYS A 387 -15.35 -12.87 12.40
C LYS A 387 -14.52 -13.32 13.61
N VAL A 388 -14.78 -12.79 14.80
CA VAL A 388 -14.08 -13.14 16.03
C VAL A 388 -14.78 -14.33 16.68
N THR A 389 -14.64 -15.50 16.06
CA THR A 389 -15.17 -16.76 16.61
C THR A 389 -14.46 -17.13 17.91
N LYS A 390 -14.98 -18.11 18.66
CA LYS A 390 -14.35 -18.62 19.89
C LYS A 390 -12.89 -19.05 19.65
N GLU A 391 -12.62 -19.67 18.51
CA GLU A 391 -11.28 -20.11 18.12
C GLU A 391 -10.33 -18.95 17.83
N ILE A 392 -10.80 -17.92 17.10
CA ILE A 392 -10.04 -16.70 16.83
C ILE A 392 -9.74 -15.98 18.15
N ALA A 393 -10.75 -15.82 18.99
CA ALA A 393 -10.63 -15.18 20.30
C ALA A 393 -9.60 -15.91 21.18
N ALA A 394 -9.66 -17.24 21.25
CA ALA A 394 -8.69 -18.04 22.00
C ALA A 394 -7.25 -17.92 21.49
N THR A 395 -7.08 -17.81 20.16
CA THR A 395 -5.76 -17.60 19.53
C THR A 395 -5.20 -16.22 19.85
N ARG A 396 -6.07 -15.20 19.84
CA ARG A 396 -5.69 -13.79 20.07
C ARG A 396 -5.68 -13.38 21.53
N LYS A 397 -6.17 -14.24 22.44
CA LYS A 397 -6.42 -13.90 23.86
C LYS A 397 -7.39 -12.73 24.00
N SER A 398 -8.46 -12.75 23.20
CA SER A 398 -9.50 -11.73 23.17
C SER A 398 -10.88 -12.30 23.49
N THR A 399 -11.91 -11.46 23.48
CA THR A 399 -13.31 -11.85 23.71
C THR A 399 -14.01 -12.26 22.41
N PRO A 400 -14.73 -13.41 22.36
CA PRO A 400 -15.52 -13.80 21.19
C PRO A 400 -16.60 -12.76 20.82
N GLY A 401 -16.81 -12.52 19.53
CA GLY A 401 -17.84 -11.62 19.00
C GLY A 401 -17.49 -10.13 19.06
N VAL A 402 -16.45 -9.73 19.80
CA VAL A 402 -16.04 -8.33 19.94
C VAL A 402 -15.11 -7.95 18.78
N GLY A 403 -15.39 -6.83 18.10
CA GLY A 403 -14.53 -6.31 17.04
C GLY A 403 -13.15 -5.95 17.55
N LEU A 404 -12.11 -6.33 16.81
CA LEU A 404 -10.71 -6.05 17.17
C LEU A 404 -10.16 -4.96 16.24
N ILE A 405 -10.08 -3.74 16.77
CA ILE A 405 -9.38 -2.62 16.15
C ILE A 405 -8.08 -2.47 16.92
N SER A 406 -6.96 -2.70 16.25
CA SER A 406 -5.63 -2.56 16.88
C SER A 406 -5.29 -1.08 17.03
N PRO A 407 -4.52 -0.69 18.06
CA PRO A 407 -3.95 0.65 18.12
C PRO A 407 -3.18 0.96 16.82
N PRO A 408 -3.25 2.20 16.29
CA PRO A 408 -2.41 2.59 15.16
C PRO A 408 -0.90 2.47 15.44
N PRO A 409 -0.36 3.01 16.55
CA PRO A 409 1.05 2.85 16.86
C PRO A 409 1.33 1.55 17.62
N HIS A 410 2.58 1.11 17.56
CA HIS A 410 3.13 0.24 18.59
C HIS A 410 3.35 1.09 19.87
N HIS A 411 2.79 0.68 21.00
CA HIS A 411 2.91 1.46 22.25
C HIS A 411 4.30 1.40 22.91
N ASP A 412 5.17 0.58 22.35
CA ASP A 412 6.59 0.42 22.69
C ASP A 412 7.51 0.91 21.56
N ILE A 413 6.98 1.70 20.60
CA ILE A 413 7.77 2.33 19.53
C ILE A 413 7.24 3.75 19.27
N TYR A 414 7.86 4.74 19.90
CA TYR A 414 7.57 6.16 19.65
C TYR A 414 8.73 6.89 18.97
N SER A 415 9.89 6.26 18.88
CA SER A 415 11.06 6.77 18.17
C SER A 415 11.89 5.65 17.55
N ILE A 416 12.99 6.00 16.88
CA ILE A 416 13.85 5.03 16.21
C ILE A 416 14.64 4.18 17.21
N GLU A 417 15.00 4.74 18.35
CA GLU A 417 15.64 4.05 19.46
C GLU A 417 14.71 3.04 20.14
N ASP A 418 13.41 3.35 20.26
CA ASP A 418 12.43 2.39 20.76
C ASP A 418 12.27 1.20 19.78
N LEU A 419 12.29 1.46 18.47
CA LEU A 419 12.30 0.39 17.47
C LEU A 419 13.56 -0.48 17.60
N ALA A 420 14.72 0.14 17.84
CA ALA A 420 15.97 -0.59 18.09
C ALA A 420 15.87 -1.46 19.35
N GLN A 421 15.20 -0.96 20.40
CA GLN A 421 14.93 -1.75 21.61
C GLN A 421 14.03 -2.94 21.33
N LEU A 422 12.94 -2.78 20.56
CA LEU A 422 12.11 -3.94 20.19
C LEU A 422 12.88 -4.94 19.32
N ILE A 423 13.75 -4.48 18.41
CA ILE A 423 14.62 -5.37 17.63
C ILE A 423 15.55 -6.16 18.56
N TYR A 424 16.12 -5.51 19.58
CA TYR A 424 16.93 -6.15 20.61
C TYR A 424 16.14 -7.23 21.35
N ASP A 425 14.96 -6.88 21.87
CA ASP A 425 14.10 -7.79 22.65
C ASP A 425 13.71 -9.04 21.85
N LEU A 426 13.38 -8.86 20.56
CA LEU A 426 13.03 -9.97 19.68
C LEU A 426 14.22 -10.88 19.35
N LYS A 427 15.44 -10.32 19.23
CA LYS A 427 16.66 -11.12 19.09
C LYS A 427 16.99 -11.86 20.39
N CYS A 428 16.76 -11.26 21.56
CA CYS A 428 16.88 -11.96 22.84
C CYS A 428 15.87 -13.13 22.95
N ALA A 429 14.62 -12.89 22.54
CA ALA A 429 13.56 -13.89 22.57
C ALA A 429 13.80 -15.05 21.60
N ASN A 430 14.44 -14.79 20.45
CA ASN A 430 14.83 -15.82 19.49
C ASN A 430 16.13 -15.43 18.75
N PRO A 431 17.30 -15.85 19.27
CA PRO A 431 18.60 -15.49 18.70
C PRO A 431 18.86 -16.07 17.31
N ARG A 432 18.02 -17.01 16.85
CA ARG A 432 18.14 -17.65 15.53
C ARG A 432 17.27 -16.97 14.47
N ALA A 433 16.26 -16.21 14.86
CA ALA A 433 15.36 -15.56 13.92
C ALA A 433 15.99 -14.27 13.36
N ARG A 434 15.79 -14.04 12.06
CA ARG A 434 16.07 -12.71 11.48
C ARG A 434 14.96 -11.72 11.88
N ILE A 435 15.32 -10.46 12.13
CA ILE A 435 14.34 -9.41 12.43
C ILE A 435 14.04 -8.60 11.17
N SER A 436 12.76 -8.48 10.87
CA SER A 436 12.20 -7.86 9.69
C SER A 436 11.34 -6.67 10.08
N VAL A 437 11.50 -5.52 9.44
CA VAL A 437 10.64 -4.36 9.68
C VAL A 437 9.83 -4.08 8.43
N LYS A 438 8.50 -4.12 8.55
CA LYS A 438 7.58 -3.86 7.45
C LYS A 438 7.14 -2.39 7.44
N LEU A 439 7.62 -1.66 6.45
CA LEU A 439 7.31 -0.26 6.15
C LEU A 439 6.37 -0.16 4.94
N VAL A 440 5.86 1.03 4.69
CA VAL A 440 5.08 1.36 3.49
C VAL A 440 5.83 2.41 2.68
N SER A 441 5.75 2.32 1.36
CA SER A 441 6.29 3.31 0.44
C SER A 441 5.64 4.67 0.65
N GLU A 442 6.47 5.66 0.94
CA GLU A 442 6.20 7.10 0.97
C GLU A 442 7.54 7.83 0.79
N ALA A 443 7.55 9.11 0.39
CA ALA A 443 8.80 9.87 0.37
C ALA A 443 9.43 9.93 1.77
N GLY A 444 10.74 9.68 1.84
CA GLY A 444 11.49 9.62 3.10
C GLY A 444 11.59 8.22 3.69
N VAL A 445 10.91 7.21 3.13
CA VAL A 445 11.01 5.82 3.61
C VAL A 445 12.45 5.30 3.56
N GLY A 446 13.28 5.77 2.61
CA GLY A 446 14.69 5.38 2.54
C GLY A 446 15.49 5.90 3.75
N ILE A 447 15.15 7.09 4.26
CA ILE A 447 15.77 7.67 5.46
C ILE A 447 15.40 6.85 6.69
N VAL A 448 14.11 6.50 6.83
CA VAL A 448 13.62 5.62 7.90
C VAL A 448 14.33 4.26 7.82
N ALA A 449 14.45 3.69 6.63
CA ALA A 449 15.13 2.41 6.41
C ALA A 449 16.61 2.43 6.85
N ALA A 450 17.32 3.55 6.69
CA ALA A 450 18.68 3.70 7.20
C ALA A 450 18.71 3.68 8.74
N GLY A 451 17.75 4.31 9.40
CA GLY A 451 17.56 4.20 10.85
C GLY A 451 17.30 2.76 11.29
N VAL A 452 16.39 2.06 10.62
CA VAL A 452 16.06 0.65 10.87
C VAL A 452 17.30 -0.24 10.75
N ALA A 453 18.15 -0.02 9.74
CA ALA A 453 19.39 -0.75 9.57
C ALA A 453 20.42 -0.49 10.68
N LYS A 454 20.47 0.75 11.20
CA LYS A 454 21.30 1.11 12.37
C LYS A 454 20.75 0.53 13.66
N GLY A 455 19.45 0.30 13.76
CA GLY A 455 18.79 -0.45 14.84
C GLY A 455 18.98 -1.97 14.78
N ASN A 456 19.93 -2.47 13.97
CA ASN A 456 20.28 -3.89 13.83
C ASN A 456 19.17 -4.80 13.27
N ALA A 457 18.22 -4.27 12.50
CA ALA A 457 17.34 -5.11 11.69
C ALA A 457 18.14 -5.85 10.60
N ASP A 458 17.70 -7.06 10.25
CA ASP A 458 18.31 -7.90 9.20
C ASP A 458 17.60 -7.76 7.85
N HIS A 459 16.33 -7.34 7.89
CA HIS A 459 15.43 -7.35 6.74
C HIS A 459 14.46 -6.16 6.78
N ILE A 460 14.17 -5.58 5.62
CA ILE A 460 13.19 -4.50 5.48
C ILE A 460 12.21 -4.88 4.38
N THR A 461 10.91 -4.79 4.65
CA THR A 461 9.86 -4.90 3.63
C THR A 461 9.32 -3.52 3.30
N ILE A 462 9.34 -3.15 2.02
CA ILE A 462 8.66 -1.96 1.50
C ILE A 462 7.36 -2.41 0.83
N SER A 463 6.24 -2.06 1.43
CA SER A 463 4.92 -2.33 0.87
C SER A 463 4.39 -1.16 0.05
N GLY A 464 3.89 -1.44 -1.15
CA GLY A 464 3.18 -0.48 -1.98
C GLY A 464 1.74 -0.27 -1.51
N HIS A 465 1.17 0.88 -1.86
CA HIS A 465 -0.22 1.27 -1.58
C HIS A 465 -1.26 0.26 -2.12
N ASP A 466 -0.90 -0.51 -3.14
CA ASP A 466 -1.73 -1.51 -3.81
C ASP A 466 -1.80 -2.85 -3.04
N GLY A 467 -1.24 -2.93 -1.83
CA GLY A 467 -1.39 -4.05 -0.91
C GLY A 467 -2.85 -4.42 -0.62
N GLY A 468 -3.13 -5.71 -0.44
CA GLY A 468 -4.47 -6.20 -0.08
C GLY A 468 -4.84 -5.96 1.39
N THR A 469 -6.14 -5.99 1.71
CA THR A 469 -6.63 -6.01 3.09
C THR A 469 -7.94 -6.79 3.22
N GLY A 470 -8.15 -7.41 4.39
CA GLY A 470 -9.42 -8.04 4.72
C GLY A 470 -10.50 -7.03 5.16
N ALA A 471 -10.08 -5.93 5.80
CA ALA A 471 -10.94 -4.84 6.28
C ALA A 471 -10.13 -3.54 6.42
N SER A 472 -10.65 -2.46 5.86
CA SER A 472 -10.11 -1.10 6.00
C SER A 472 -11.14 -0.08 5.52
N SER A 473 -10.92 1.18 5.90
CA SER A 473 -11.65 2.30 5.31
C SER A 473 -11.29 2.50 3.83
N TRP A 474 -12.25 3.00 3.03
CA TRP A 474 -11.97 3.36 1.64
C TRP A 474 -10.93 4.47 1.53
N THR A 475 -10.93 5.41 2.48
CA THR A 475 -9.95 6.49 2.55
C THR A 475 -8.53 5.94 2.66
N GLY A 476 -8.30 4.94 3.52
CA GLY A 476 -7.00 4.28 3.64
C GLY A 476 -6.60 3.55 2.35
N ILE A 477 -7.52 2.79 1.75
CA ILE A 477 -7.24 1.99 0.54
C ILE A 477 -6.92 2.86 -0.68
N LYS A 478 -7.57 4.02 -0.81
CA LYS A 478 -7.49 4.86 -2.03
C LYS A 478 -6.53 6.03 -1.94
N HIS A 479 -6.21 6.50 -0.74
CA HIS A 479 -5.54 7.80 -0.57
C HIS A 479 -4.35 7.78 0.41
N ALA A 480 -3.83 6.60 0.78
CA ALA A 480 -2.68 6.52 1.67
C ALA A 480 -1.64 5.50 1.16
N GLY A 481 -0.36 5.86 1.32
CA GLY A 481 0.78 5.12 0.78
C GLY A 481 1.02 5.36 -0.70
N LEU A 482 2.17 4.90 -1.20
CA LEU A 482 2.61 5.08 -2.59
C LEU A 482 3.00 3.79 -3.31
N PRO A 483 3.19 3.82 -4.65
CA PRO A 483 3.73 2.69 -5.41
C PRO A 483 5.03 2.18 -4.81
N TRP A 484 5.20 0.86 -4.72
CA TRP A 484 6.41 0.27 -4.14
C TRP A 484 7.64 0.54 -5.01
N GLU A 485 7.45 0.80 -6.31
CA GLU A 485 8.52 1.17 -7.24
C GLU A 485 9.32 2.37 -6.72
N LEU A 486 8.63 3.36 -6.13
CA LEU A 486 9.23 4.54 -5.51
C LEU A 486 10.02 4.19 -4.26
N GLY A 487 9.36 3.53 -3.30
CA GLY A 487 9.95 3.24 -1.99
C GLY A 487 11.09 2.22 -2.04
N VAL A 488 11.01 1.22 -2.94
CA VAL A 488 12.07 0.22 -3.13
C VAL A 488 13.32 0.89 -3.72
N ALA A 489 13.16 1.70 -4.77
CA ALA A 489 14.27 2.43 -5.37
C ALA A 489 14.92 3.39 -4.37
N GLU A 490 14.12 4.21 -3.67
CA GLU A 490 14.60 5.14 -2.66
C GLU A 490 15.34 4.41 -1.52
N THR A 491 14.79 3.31 -1.02
CA THR A 491 15.42 2.51 0.04
C THR A 491 16.75 1.91 -0.43
N HIS A 492 16.80 1.35 -1.63
CA HIS A 492 18.03 0.81 -2.20
C HIS A 492 19.11 1.90 -2.35
N GLN A 493 18.74 3.06 -2.90
CA GLN A 493 19.63 4.19 -3.11
C GLN A 493 20.17 4.76 -1.79
N ILE A 494 19.30 5.04 -0.81
CA ILE A 494 19.69 5.65 0.46
C ILE A 494 20.52 4.68 1.33
N LEU A 495 20.16 3.40 1.38
CA LEU A 495 20.99 2.41 2.09
C LEU A 495 22.37 2.26 1.45
N THR A 496 22.47 2.37 0.13
CA THR A 496 23.75 2.30 -0.58
C THR A 496 24.58 3.55 -0.30
N MET A 497 23.98 4.74 -0.39
CA MET A 497 24.61 6.02 -0.05
C MET A 497 25.23 6.01 1.36
N ASN A 498 24.60 5.33 2.31
CA ASN A 498 25.05 5.24 3.70
C ASN A 498 25.94 4.02 4.00
N ASN A 499 26.34 3.22 3.00
CA ASN A 499 27.08 1.97 3.17
C ASN A 499 26.39 0.97 4.15
N LEU A 500 25.06 0.92 4.11
CA LEU A 500 24.22 0.04 4.92
C LEU A 500 23.54 -1.06 4.10
N ARG A 501 23.51 -0.96 2.77
CA ARG A 501 22.75 -1.87 1.89
C ARG A 501 23.15 -3.34 2.02
N SER A 502 24.43 -3.63 2.27
CA SER A 502 24.95 -4.99 2.47
C SER A 502 24.42 -5.69 3.72
N ARG A 503 23.91 -4.94 4.70
CA ARG A 503 23.40 -5.46 5.98
C ARG A 503 21.93 -5.88 5.92
N ILE A 504 21.21 -5.41 4.91
CA ILE A 504 19.75 -5.53 4.81
C ILE A 504 19.38 -6.38 3.61
N VAL A 505 18.51 -7.37 3.83
CA VAL A 505 17.74 -7.98 2.75
C VAL A 505 16.49 -7.12 2.53
N LEU A 506 16.32 -6.59 1.31
CA LEU A 506 15.20 -5.72 0.97
C LEU A 506 14.09 -6.51 0.27
N GLN A 507 12.86 -6.47 0.80
CA GLN A 507 11.70 -7.12 0.20
C GLN A 507 10.74 -6.09 -0.41
N ALA A 508 10.26 -6.35 -1.61
CA ALA A 508 9.13 -5.63 -2.20
C ALA A 508 7.81 -6.40 -1.97
N ASP A 509 6.73 -5.69 -1.65
CA ASP A 509 5.36 -6.24 -1.49
C ASP A 509 4.36 -5.24 -2.09
N GLY A 510 3.28 -5.71 -2.74
CA GLY A 510 2.28 -4.87 -3.40
C GLY A 510 1.97 -5.31 -4.83
N GLN A 511 0.89 -6.09 -5.00
CA GLN A 511 0.47 -6.68 -6.29
C GLN A 511 1.62 -7.18 -7.20
N ILE A 512 2.64 -7.82 -6.63
CA ILE A 512 3.63 -8.62 -7.36
C ILE A 512 2.95 -9.94 -7.71
N ARG A 513 2.85 -10.27 -9.00
CA ARG A 513 2.03 -11.39 -9.48
C ARG A 513 2.66 -12.20 -10.60
N THR A 514 3.63 -11.64 -11.32
CA THR A 514 4.31 -12.26 -12.46
C THR A 514 5.83 -12.29 -12.24
N GLY A 515 6.55 -13.09 -13.03
CA GLY A 515 8.01 -13.05 -13.07
C GLY A 515 8.53 -11.70 -13.57
N ARG A 516 7.77 -10.99 -14.42
CA ARG A 516 8.08 -9.62 -14.82
C ARG A 516 8.07 -8.65 -13.63
N ASP A 517 7.07 -8.74 -12.76
CA ASP A 517 7.00 -7.92 -11.54
C ASP A 517 8.22 -8.18 -10.64
N VAL A 518 8.57 -9.45 -10.45
CA VAL A 518 9.75 -9.86 -9.67
C VAL A 518 11.02 -9.27 -10.27
N MET A 519 11.18 -9.34 -11.59
CA MET A 519 12.35 -8.78 -12.25
C MET A 519 12.43 -7.25 -12.13
N ILE A 520 11.32 -6.53 -12.30
CA ILE A 520 11.33 -5.07 -12.11
C ILE A 520 11.67 -4.73 -10.65
N ALA A 521 11.09 -5.43 -9.68
CA ALA A 521 11.43 -5.23 -8.27
C ALA A 521 12.92 -5.52 -7.98
N ALA A 522 13.48 -6.58 -8.56
CA ALA A 522 14.89 -6.92 -8.42
C ALA A 522 15.78 -5.82 -9.01
N LEU A 523 15.51 -5.42 -10.25
CA LEU A 523 16.28 -4.38 -10.96
C LEU A 523 16.22 -3.02 -10.23
N LEU A 524 15.11 -2.71 -9.55
CA LEU A 524 15.00 -1.52 -8.68
C LEU A 524 15.68 -1.68 -7.30
N GLY A 525 16.07 -2.89 -6.91
CA GLY A 525 16.91 -3.13 -5.73
C GLY A 525 16.37 -4.12 -4.70
N ALA A 526 15.27 -4.82 -4.95
CA ALA A 526 14.73 -5.83 -4.02
C ALA A 526 15.45 -7.19 -4.13
N ASP A 527 15.66 -7.85 -3.00
CA ASP A 527 16.24 -9.20 -2.87
C ASP A 527 15.17 -10.31 -2.74
N GLU A 528 14.02 -9.98 -2.12
CA GLU A 528 12.89 -10.87 -1.83
C GLU A 528 11.55 -10.26 -2.29
N PHE A 529 10.53 -11.12 -2.50
CA PHE A 529 9.28 -10.71 -3.16
C PHE A 529 8.04 -11.26 -2.44
N GLY A 530 7.24 -10.35 -1.90
CA GLY A 530 5.98 -10.64 -1.23
C GLY A 530 4.81 -10.73 -2.20
N MET A 531 4.08 -11.84 -2.16
CA MET A 531 2.87 -12.08 -2.95
C MET A 531 1.72 -12.48 -2.03
N SER A 532 0.62 -11.71 -2.05
CA SER A 532 -0.53 -11.97 -1.18
C SER A 532 -1.79 -12.29 -1.99
N THR A 533 -2.26 -11.33 -2.78
CA THR A 533 -3.52 -11.45 -3.52
C THR A 533 -3.47 -12.56 -4.59
N ALA A 534 -2.37 -12.72 -5.32
CA ALA A 534 -2.28 -13.76 -6.34
C ALA A 534 -2.35 -15.19 -5.76
N PRO A 535 -1.60 -15.55 -4.69
CA PRO A 535 -1.81 -16.82 -4.00
C PRO A 535 -3.25 -17.04 -3.51
N LEU A 536 -3.93 -16.00 -3.00
CA LEU A 536 -5.34 -16.12 -2.63
C LEU A 536 -6.26 -16.37 -3.84
N ILE A 537 -5.99 -15.76 -4.99
CA ILE A 537 -6.71 -16.00 -6.24
C ILE A 537 -6.51 -17.45 -6.69
N VAL A 538 -5.28 -17.94 -6.67
CA VAL A 538 -4.93 -19.34 -6.97
C VAL A 538 -5.69 -20.32 -6.07
N LEU A 539 -5.85 -19.99 -4.78
CA LEU A 539 -6.64 -20.78 -3.84
C LEU A 539 -8.16 -20.64 -4.02
N GLY A 540 -8.63 -19.73 -4.87
CA GLY A 540 -10.02 -19.63 -5.30
C GLY A 540 -10.69 -18.28 -5.11
N CYS A 541 -9.99 -17.25 -4.60
CA CYS A 541 -10.55 -15.91 -4.48
C CYS A 541 -11.04 -15.39 -5.85
N THR A 542 -12.29 -14.92 -5.89
CA THR A 542 -12.95 -14.37 -7.08
C THR A 542 -12.97 -12.84 -7.09
N MET A 543 -12.24 -12.19 -6.18
CA MET A 543 -12.15 -10.73 -6.04
C MET A 543 -13.50 -10.01 -5.84
N MET A 544 -14.42 -10.64 -5.11
CA MET A 544 -15.73 -10.04 -4.76
C MET A 544 -15.62 -8.83 -3.82
N ARG A 545 -14.48 -8.65 -3.12
CA ARG A 545 -14.21 -7.55 -2.17
C ARG A 545 -15.17 -7.46 -0.97
N LYS A 546 -15.78 -8.57 -0.57
CA LYS A 546 -16.62 -8.71 0.63
C LYS A 546 -15.93 -9.39 1.81
N CYS A 547 -14.59 -9.34 1.86
CA CYS A 547 -13.77 -10.02 2.86
C CYS A 547 -14.14 -9.65 4.31
N HIS A 548 -14.51 -8.39 4.53
CA HIS A 548 -14.92 -7.83 5.83
C HIS A 548 -16.32 -8.30 6.27
N LEU A 549 -17.18 -8.72 5.34
CA LEU A 549 -18.57 -9.11 5.64
C LEU A 549 -18.72 -10.55 6.11
N ASN A 550 -17.64 -11.34 6.15
CA ASN A 550 -17.67 -12.76 6.47
C ASN A 550 -18.44 -13.64 5.47
N THR A 551 -18.82 -13.11 4.30
CA THR A 551 -19.66 -13.78 3.30
C THR A 551 -18.87 -14.27 2.08
N CYS A 552 -17.61 -14.67 2.29
CA CYS A 552 -16.76 -15.14 1.19
C CYS A 552 -17.34 -16.42 0.56
N PRO A 553 -17.71 -16.42 -0.73
CA PRO A 553 -18.46 -17.53 -1.34
C PRO A 553 -17.63 -18.81 -1.56
N VAL A 554 -16.30 -18.69 -1.42
CA VAL A 554 -15.31 -19.73 -1.75
C VAL A 554 -14.47 -20.15 -0.55
N GLY A 555 -14.90 -19.80 0.67
CA GLY A 555 -14.23 -20.23 1.90
C GLY A 555 -12.85 -19.62 2.18
N VAL A 556 -12.43 -18.59 1.43
CA VAL A 556 -11.11 -17.96 1.60
C VAL A 556 -11.07 -16.97 2.75
N ALA A 557 -11.92 -15.93 2.72
CA ALA A 557 -11.90 -14.81 3.67
C ALA A 557 -13.11 -14.80 4.61
N THR A 558 -13.41 -15.95 5.23
CA THR A 558 -14.58 -16.15 6.10
C THR A 558 -14.25 -17.09 7.26
N GLN A 559 -14.95 -16.90 8.38
CA GLN A 559 -14.96 -17.76 9.56
C GLN A 559 -16.30 -18.51 9.69
N ASP A 560 -17.26 -18.29 8.78
CA ASP A 560 -18.51 -19.04 8.72
C ASP A 560 -18.22 -20.51 8.34
N PRO A 561 -18.64 -21.50 9.14
CA PRO A 561 -18.35 -22.91 8.86
C PRO A 561 -18.93 -23.43 7.54
N VAL A 562 -20.13 -22.98 7.16
CA VAL A 562 -20.82 -23.40 5.93
C VAL A 562 -20.07 -22.86 4.71
N LEU A 563 -19.57 -21.63 4.79
CA LEU A 563 -18.78 -21.04 3.71
C LEU A 563 -17.34 -21.58 3.68
N ARG A 564 -16.73 -21.86 4.84
CA ARG A 564 -15.41 -22.52 4.92
C ARG A 564 -15.42 -23.91 4.28
N ALA A 565 -16.51 -24.66 4.44
CA ALA A 565 -16.68 -25.96 3.78
C ALA A 565 -16.64 -25.90 2.24
N LYS A 566 -16.79 -24.71 1.64
CA LYS A 566 -16.65 -24.49 0.19
C LYS A 566 -15.22 -24.25 -0.28
N PHE A 567 -14.25 -24.21 0.64
CA PHE A 567 -12.84 -24.04 0.29
C PHE A 567 -12.30 -25.28 -0.44
N THR A 568 -11.76 -25.06 -1.65
CA THR A 568 -11.24 -26.13 -2.52
C THR A 568 -9.77 -25.92 -2.91
N GLY A 569 -9.12 -24.91 -2.32
CA GLY A 569 -7.71 -24.64 -2.54
C GLY A 569 -6.83 -25.76 -1.98
N LYS A 570 -5.71 -26.04 -2.67
CA LYS A 570 -4.73 -27.05 -2.26
C LYS A 570 -3.32 -26.47 -2.27
N PRO A 571 -2.39 -26.99 -1.45
CA PRO A 571 -1.00 -26.52 -1.44
C PRO A 571 -0.35 -26.57 -2.84
N GLU A 572 -0.67 -27.61 -3.62
CA GLU A 572 -0.13 -27.84 -4.96
C GLU A 572 -0.46 -26.68 -5.90
N HIS A 573 -1.62 -26.04 -5.75
CA HIS A 573 -2.00 -24.93 -6.62
C HIS A 573 -1.04 -23.74 -6.46
N VAL A 574 -0.68 -23.43 -5.20
CA VAL A 574 0.25 -22.34 -4.88
C VAL A 574 1.67 -22.71 -5.29
N ILE A 575 2.07 -23.96 -5.07
CA ILE A 575 3.38 -24.48 -5.51
C ILE A 575 3.55 -24.31 -7.02
N ASN A 576 2.58 -24.79 -7.81
CA ASN A 576 2.60 -24.67 -9.27
C ASN A 576 2.77 -23.21 -9.70
N TYR A 577 1.97 -22.32 -9.12
CA TYR A 577 2.04 -20.89 -9.41
C TYR A 577 3.42 -20.29 -9.08
N MET A 578 3.98 -20.57 -7.90
CA MET A 578 5.30 -20.06 -7.51
C MET A 578 6.40 -20.54 -8.47
N PHE A 579 6.37 -21.81 -8.89
CA PHE A 579 7.33 -22.32 -9.86
C PHE A 579 7.14 -21.71 -11.25
N MET A 580 5.92 -21.45 -11.71
CA MET A 580 5.69 -20.75 -12.97
C MET A 580 6.23 -19.31 -12.95
N VAL A 581 6.06 -18.61 -11.83
CA VAL A 581 6.67 -17.28 -11.62
C VAL A 581 8.19 -17.37 -11.65
N ALA A 582 8.77 -18.34 -10.96
CA ALA A 582 10.23 -18.54 -10.95
C ALA A 582 10.79 -18.90 -12.33
N GLU A 583 10.09 -19.71 -13.12
CA GLU A 583 10.49 -20.02 -14.50
C GLU A 583 10.43 -18.79 -15.41
N GLU A 584 9.43 -17.91 -15.24
CA GLU A 584 9.38 -16.63 -15.96
C GLU A 584 10.53 -15.69 -15.53
N VAL A 585 10.93 -15.71 -14.25
CA VAL A 585 12.14 -15.01 -13.78
C VAL A 585 13.39 -15.57 -14.47
N ARG A 586 13.54 -16.90 -14.56
CA ARG A 586 14.68 -17.53 -15.25
C ARG A 586 14.75 -17.11 -16.71
N TYR A 587 13.59 -17.05 -17.38
CA TYR A 587 13.49 -16.55 -18.76
C TYR A 587 14.08 -15.14 -18.89
N PHE A 588 13.70 -14.21 -18.01
CA PHE A 588 14.24 -12.84 -18.06
C PHE A 588 15.72 -12.78 -17.70
N LEU A 589 16.18 -13.53 -16.70
CA LEU A 589 17.60 -13.61 -16.35
C LEU A 589 18.45 -14.09 -17.54
N ALA A 590 18.01 -15.16 -18.22
CA ALA A 590 18.65 -15.66 -19.43
C ALA A 590 18.72 -14.58 -20.52
N LYS A 591 17.61 -13.86 -20.76
CA LYS A 591 17.52 -12.76 -21.74
C LYS A 591 18.37 -11.54 -21.41
N LEU A 592 18.76 -11.38 -20.14
CA LEU A 592 19.63 -10.32 -19.65
C LEU A 592 21.09 -10.76 -19.51
N GLY A 593 21.41 -12.04 -19.74
CA GLY A 593 22.76 -12.57 -19.57
C GLY A 593 23.17 -12.76 -18.11
N LEU A 594 22.21 -12.84 -17.19
CA LEU A 594 22.43 -12.95 -15.75
C LEU A 594 22.21 -14.39 -15.30
N ARG A 595 23.15 -14.95 -14.52
CA ARG A 595 23.06 -16.35 -14.05
C ARG A 595 22.27 -16.47 -12.75
N LYS A 596 22.26 -15.43 -11.92
CA LYS A 596 21.52 -15.42 -10.65
C LYS A 596 20.64 -14.18 -10.55
N LEU A 597 19.51 -14.31 -9.87
CA LEU A 597 18.64 -13.19 -9.51
C LEU A 597 19.35 -12.16 -8.64
N SER A 598 20.34 -12.59 -7.82
CA SER A 598 21.20 -11.65 -7.10
C SER A 598 21.98 -10.70 -8.01
N ASP A 599 22.29 -11.13 -9.24
CA ASP A 599 23.09 -10.35 -10.18
C ASP A 599 22.25 -9.27 -10.86
N ALA A 600 20.91 -9.37 -10.76
CA ALA A 600 19.96 -8.37 -11.24
C ALA A 600 19.70 -7.26 -10.21
N VAL A 601 19.99 -7.49 -8.92
CA VAL A 601 19.59 -6.57 -7.85
C VAL A 601 20.22 -5.18 -8.06
N GLY A 602 19.39 -4.16 -8.23
CA GLY A 602 19.82 -2.77 -8.41
C GLY A 602 20.37 -2.42 -9.80
N ARG A 603 20.30 -3.34 -10.78
CA ARG A 603 20.74 -3.12 -12.17
C ARG A 603 19.73 -2.30 -12.99
N VAL A 604 19.43 -1.09 -12.53
CA VAL A 604 18.50 -0.16 -13.20
C VAL A 604 18.95 0.24 -14.61
N ASP A 605 20.22 0.04 -14.96
CA ASP A 605 20.72 0.18 -16.33
C ASP A 605 20.04 -0.77 -17.33
N LEU A 606 19.47 -1.89 -16.85
CA LEU A 606 18.68 -2.85 -17.62
C LEU A 606 17.18 -2.51 -17.67
N LEU A 607 16.77 -1.36 -17.16
CA LEU A 607 15.41 -0.81 -17.26
C LEU A 607 15.40 0.49 -18.07
N TYR A 608 14.26 0.77 -18.72
CA TYR A 608 13.97 2.08 -19.30
C TYR A 608 12.49 2.40 -19.20
N ALA A 609 12.19 3.70 -19.21
CA ALA A 609 10.82 4.18 -19.34
C ALA A 609 10.32 3.96 -20.78
N ASN A 610 9.14 3.35 -20.90
CA ASN A 610 8.40 3.18 -22.14
C ASN A 610 6.90 3.44 -21.89
N PRO A 611 6.54 4.69 -21.53
CA PRO A 611 5.17 5.05 -21.25
C PRO A 611 4.28 4.83 -22.46
N SER A 612 3.04 4.37 -22.23
CA SER A 612 2.09 4.15 -23.33
C SER A 612 1.75 5.46 -24.03
N PRO A 613 1.93 5.58 -25.36
CA PRO A 613 1.60 6.81 -26.09
C PRO A 613 0.10 7.09 -26.12
N ILE A 614 -0.74 6.08 -25.85
CA ILE A 614 -2.20 6.22 -25.77
C ILE A 614 -2.59 7.07 -24.54
N ASN A 615 -1.85 6.95 -23.44
CA ASN A 615 -2.11 7.74 -22.24
C ASN A 615 -1.14 8.92 -22.19
N LYS A 616 -1.58 10.07 -22.71
CA LYS A 616 -0.79 11.32 -22.70
C LYS A 616 -0.33 11.73 -21.29
N LYS A 617 -1.07 11.38 -20.23
CA LYS A 617 -0.64 11.65 -18.84
C LYS A 617 0.59 10.84 -18.45
N ALA A 618 0.67 9.58 -18.92
CA ALA A 618 1.80 8.71 -18.65
C ALA A 618 3.08 9.15 -19.38
N THR A 619 2.96 9.75 -20.57
CA THR A 619 4.13 10.24 -21.33
C THR A 619 4.80 11.47 -20.72
N LEU A 620 4.13 12.14 -19.77
CA LEU A 620 4.66 13.29 -19.03
C LEU A 620 5.35 12.89 -17.72
N LEU A 621 5.40 11.59 -17.40
CA LEU A 621 6.08 11.09 -16.21
C LEU A 621 7.59 11.02 -16.41
N GLU A 622 8.32 11.44 -15.39
CA GLU A 622 9.77 11.45 -15.30
C GLU A 622 10.24 10.32 -14.38
N PHE A 623 11.09 9.43 -14.92
CA PHE A 623 11.56 8.23 -14.19
C PHE A 623 13.02 8.34 -13.73
N GLY A 624 13.67 9.48 -13.97
CA GLY A 624 15.12 9.66 -13.73
C GLY A 624 15.53 9.39 -12.29
N SER A 625 14.75 9.85 -11.31
CA SER A 625 14.99 9.64 -9.88
C SER A 625 14.90 8.17 -9.47
N ILE A 626 13.90 7.44 -10.00
CA ILE A 626 13.72 6.00 -9.75
C ILE A 626 14.85 5.18 -10.40
N LEU A 627 15.26 5.55 -11.61
CA LEU A 627 16.25 4.83 -12.40
C LEU A 627 17.69 5.30 -12.16
N ALA A 628 17.93 6.10 -11.12
CA ALA A 628 19.27 6.51 -10.73
C ALA A 628 20.09 5.30 -10.24
N ASN A 629 21.22 5.04 -10.89
CA ASN A 629 22.04 3.86 -10.62
C ASN A 629 22.93 4.07 -9.40
N ALA A 630 22.52 3.51 -8.26
CA ALA A 630 23.24 3.64 -6.99
C ALA A 630 24.67 3.08 -7.04
N SER A 631 24.92 2.02 -7.84
CA SER A 631 26.26 1.41 -7.95
C SER A 631 27.24 2.30 -8.73
N LEU A 632 26.73 3.10 -9.68
CA LEU A 632 27.53 4.11 -10.38
C LEU A 632 27.75 5.35 -9.52
N MET A 633 26.74 5.77 -8.74
CA MET A 633 26.84 6.93 -7.84
C MET A 633 27.77 6.65 -6.65
N PHE A 634 27.80 5.41 -6.14
CA PHE A 634 28.57 5.00 -4.98
C PHE A 634 29.43 3.77 -5.30
N PRO A 635 30.49 3.94 -6.12
CA PRO A 635 31.33 2.82 -6.54
C PRO A 635 32.04 2.16 -5.35
N GLY A 636 32.13 0.83 -5.37
CA GLY A 636 32.79 0.05 -4.31
C GLY A 636 31.92 -0.25 -3.09
N VAL A 637 30.73 0.34 -2.97
CA VAL A 637 29.77 -0.05 -1.92
C VAL A 637 29.14 -1.39 -2.27
N ASN A 638 29.17 -2.33 -1.32
CA ASN A 638 28.52 -3.63 -1.50
C ASN A 638 26.99 -3.49 -1.37
N THR A 639 26.27 -3.79 -2.46
CA THR A 639 24.81 -3.73 -2.55
C THR A 639 24.12 -5.07 -2.37
N LYS A 640 24.87 -6.17 -2.18
CA LYS A 640 24.31 -7.51 -1.99
C LYS A 640 23.68 -7.62 -0.60
N GLY A 641 22.35 -7.69 -0.54
CA GLY A 641 21.61 -7.73 0.70
C GLY A 641 21.93 -8.92 1.60
N GLY A 642 22.06 -8.65 2.90
CA GLY A 642 22.37 -9.66 3.93
C GLY A 642 23.74 -10.31 3.80
N SER A 643 24.65 -9.76 2.99
CA SER A 643 26.02 -10.25 2.89
C SER A 643 26.85 -9.95 4.13
N VAL A 644 26.50 -8.90 4.88
CA VAL A 644 27.02 -8.61 6.22
C VAL A 644 25.92 -8.95 7.23
N LYS A 645 26.17 -9.92 8.10
CA LYS A 645 25.22 -10.26 9.17
C LYS A 645 25.24 -9.20 10.26
N GLN A 646 24.06 -8.82 10.75
CA GLN A 646 23.96 -8.00 11.95
C GLN A 646 24.25 -8.88 13.16
N LEU A 647 25.15 -8.43 14.04
CA LEU A 647 25.49 -9.13 15.26
C LEU A 647 24.46 -8.80 16.35
N HIS A 648 24.11 -9.82 17.13
CA HIS A 648 23.32 -9.65 18.34
C HIS A 648 24.24 -9.80 19.55
N GLU A 649 24.48 -8.70 20.25
CA GLU A 649 25.20 -8.73 21.51
C GLU A 649 24.19 -8.70 22.65
N ILE A 650 23.99 -9.84 23.31
CA ILE A 650 23.31 -9.90 24.61
C ILE A 650 24.21 -9.28 25.69
N SER A 651 23.59 -8.70 26.71
CA SER A 651 24.29 -8.05 27.82
C SER A 651 25.21 -9.01 28.58
N ALA A 652 26.21 -8.48 29.28
CA ALA A 652 27.11 -9.29 30.10
C ALA A 652 26.34 -10.12 31.16
N MET A 653 25.30 -9.51 31.76
CA MET A 653 24.41 -10.16 32.71
C MET A 653 23.66 -11.35 32.09
N GLU A 654 23.06 -11.18 30.92
CA GLU A 654 22.37 -12.27 30.22
C GLU A 654 23.33 -13.40 29.83
N LYS A 655 24.55 -13.06 29.39
CA LYS A 655 25.60 -14.04 29.11
C LYS A 655 25.98 -14.84 30.36
N GLU A 656 26.11 -14.18 31.51
CA GLU A 656 26.41 -14.82 32.79
C GLU A 656 25.29 -15.79 33.19
N ILE A 657 24.04 -15.33 33.21
CA ILE A 657 22.86 -16.16 33.55
C ILE A 657 22.75 -17.39 32.63
N ILE A 658 22.96 -17.21 31.32
CA ILE A 658 22.88 -18.31 30.34
C ILE A 658 24.01 -19.33 30.55
N ASN A 659 25.24 -18.87 30.78
CA ASN A 659 26.40 -19.74 30.82
C ASN A 659 26.60 -20.42 32.19
N GLU A 660 26.36 -19.71 33.28
CA GLU A 660 26.65 -20.19 34.63
C GLU A 660 25.42 -20.83 35.31
N ASP A 661 24.27 -20.19 35.20
CA ASP A 661 23.09 -20.58 35.99
C ASP A 661 22.16 -21.55 35.24
N LEU A 662 21.97 -21.37 33.93
CA LEU A 662 21.05 -22.19 33.13
C LEU A 662 21.58 -23.58 32.77
N LYS A 663 22.90 -23.74 32.53
CA LYS A 663 23.49 -25.07 32.28
C LYS A 663 23.19 -26.03 33.44
N GLY A 664 23.38 -25.58 34.68
CA GLY A 664 23.07 -26.39 35.86
C GLY A 664 21.58 -26.65 36.10
N PHE A 665 20.69 -25.84 35.53
CA PHE A 665 19.23 -26.00 35.66
C PHE A 665 18.68 -27.13 34.78
N PHE A 666 19.16 -27.24 33.53
CA PHE A 666 18.76 -28.34 32.64
C PHE A 666 19.31 -29.70 33.08
N ASP A 667 20.47 -29.69 33.77
CA ASP A 667 21.09 -30.91 34.30
C ASP A 667 20.45 -31.38 35.62
N ASN A 668 19.91 -30.47 36.45
CA ASN A 668 19.20 -30.83 37.68
C ASN A 668 18.09 -29.80 38.04
N PRO A 669 16.82 -30.05 37.69
CA PRO A 669 15.73 -29.07 37.82
C PRO A 669 15.26 -28.81 39.26
N LYS A 670 15.94 -29.35 40.30
CA LYS A 670 15.62 -29.03 41.70
C LYS A 670 16.07 -27.59 42.02
N LYS A 671 15.10 -26.69 42.12
CA LYS A 671 15.16 -25.28 42.61
C LYS A 671 16.57 -24.79 43.00
N LYS A 672 17.24 -24.14 42.05
CA LYS A 672 18.27 -23.14 42.38
C LYS A 672 17.58 -21.79 42.55
N THR A 673 17.75 -21.17 43.72
CA THR A 673 17.41 -19.77 43.92
C THR A 673 18.60 -18.96 43.42
N ILE A 674 18.45 -18.23 42.33
CA ILE A 674 19.46 -17.25 41.92
C ILE A 674 19.22 -16.03 42.82
N GLY A 675 20.07 -15.88 43.84
CA GLY A 675 20.01 -14.73 44.75
C GLY A 675 20.46 -13.45 44.03
N PRO A 676 20.03 -12.26 44.48
CA PRO A 676 20.57 -11.01 43.95
C PRO A 676 22.06 -10.95 44.27
N LYS A 677 22.92 -11.07 43.26
CA LYS A 677 24.30 -10.60 43.39
C LYS A 677 24.20 -9.07 43.47
N THR A 678 24.63 -8.50 44.59
CA THR A 678 24.74 -7.05 44.79
C THR A 678 25.55 -6.45 43.64
N TYR A 679 24.91 -5.57 42.86
CA TYR A 679 25.55 -4.73 41.86
C TYR A 679 26.27 -3.55 42.52
#